data_AF-A0A1A8C547-F1
#
_entry.id   AF-A0A1A8C547-F1
#
_cell.length_a   1.000
_cell.length_b   1.000
_cell.length_c   1.000
_cell.angle_alpha   90.00
_cell.angle_beta   90.00
_cell.angle_gamma   90.00
#
_symmetry.space_group_name_H-M   'P 1'
#
loop_
_entity.id
_entity.type
_entity.pdbx_description
1 polymer ?
#
loop_
_entity_poly.entity_id
_entity_poly.type
_entity_poly.pdbx_seq_one_letter_code
_entity_poly.pdbx_strand_id
1 'polypeptide(L)'
;MPENVSVSEFVQEVRDDWSSPTTSSFTSKMISCRNTVYLLEEALDSDRLVLQKMKKAAKAKYTSGHDHVSHVEQYINSMEKLAVNCHSNGENEVGSAFCRLADFSKDLLSPMKNLLKSMLHNINFFLDSLVKGDLREVKGDLKKPFDRAWRDYESRFKQVEKEKRELARQYGMVRSEVSGGEIAEELEKERRSFQLSMCEYLIKVNEIKTKRGVDLLQNLIKHYHSQNNFLQECASTTQRLKQYMEELNGVLNTVKQRQEEEKRQLSALRDQLRPVVYTEQESLPKQVYSMHQLLGDKQYGTERSGFLYKKSDGLRKMWQKRKCSVHNCYLTIAHATPNKPPTRLNLLTCQVKPNVEDKKCFDLISHNRTYHFLAEDEAECVAWISVLSNSKQEALSMALDGTQRRGGGGESSVDDLTRAITDDIRRMPGNNNCCDCGAPDPGWLSTNLGILTCIECSGIHREMGVHVSRIKSLSLDSLGTSDLLLARNVGNSGFNEILEGNLLSPSQKPSQHSHMTERKDFILSKYQDVNFVRRSSNSASTLRLGLQEATKSCDIYLLIQLYAQRAELSQSLHTHIQEKGETALHLAVLLADRTSLHILDFLAQNCSNVDAQTSSGNTALHYSCLHNKSDCVKLLLRARANTHIKNELGETPLDVSRRLKHSDCEALLQQIQSDQFDHHVHVEYEWRLRQDDLYDSDDDFDDKNGPVKKERSSSSSSSSVFTPSFSFSSRPFSFSQSSTSSTTSPPVILSSSGGPGGGLLSVGRRLAMAMDLHSRPAGSNPSPPPPPPSSPAPPLPPRVKAPTVPPPPPPPGGDGVREDEEEEGEVFLTTTGSRKTPPPITVRHKRTCSESNKHDYGLSTSPRIYSGPDSSFKRPSSPLSLLPERPDRGFRRTESENSSSHFLHPASKAPQNGSPINQRSQSFESDGRGPAPQPLPRRSLPRGAASCRAQALYDCQADHHDELSFSEGQVLVVLGQEDSDWWHGYIEDEPDQKGLFPSSFVQLLSD
;
A
#
# COMPACT_ATOMS: atom_id res chain seq x y z
N MET A 1 -16.61 -48.93 -33.32
CA MET A 1 -16.86 -47.51 -32.96
C MET A 1 -18.24 -47.15 -33.48
N PRO A 2 -18.94 -46.11 -32.98
CA PRO A 2 -20.15 -45.64 -33.65
C PRO A 2 -19.82 -45.28 -35.11
N GLU A 3 -20.71 -45.63 -36.02
CA GLU A 3 -20.61 -45.19 -37.42
C GLU A 3 -20.96 -43.70 -37.50
N ASN A 4 -20.10 -42.95 -38.18
CA ASN A 4 -20.26 -41.51 -38.40
C ASN A 4 -20.45 -41.28 -39.90
N VAL A 5 -21.50 -40.54 -40.26
CA VAL A 5 -21.87 -40.30 -41.66
C VAL A 5 -21.16 -39.04 -42.14
N SER A 6 -20.35 -39.16 -43.19
CA SER A 6 -19.70 -37.97 -43.78
C SER A 6 -20.73 -37.10 -44.52
N VAL A 7 -20.45 -35.80 -44.72
CA VAL A 7 -21.35 -34.91 -45.48
C VAL A 7 -21.59 -35.44 -46.90
N SER A 8 -20.56 -36.04 -47.53
CA SER A 8 -20.69 -36.63 -48.87
C SER A 8 -21.52 -37.91 -48.88
N GLU A 9 -21.40 -38.74 -47.83
CA GLU A 9 -22.17 -39.97 -47.65
C GLU A 9 -23.64 -39.67 -47.33
N PHE A 10 -23.90 -38.70 -46.45
CA PHE A 10 -25.25 -38.22 -46.16
C PHE A 10 -25.94 -37.65 -47.40
N VAL A 11 -25.24 -36.82 -48.18
CA VAL A 11 -25.76 -36.29 -49.45
C VAL A 11 -26.04 -37.40 -50.46
N GLN A 12 -25.27 -38.49 -50.45
CA GLN A 12 -25.51 -39.63 -51.33
C GLN A 12 -26.72 -40.46 -50.86
N GLU A 13 -26.75 -40.91 -49.60
CA GLU A 13 -27.86 -41.69 -49.03
C GLU A 13 -29.20 -40.94 -49.12
N VAL A 14 -29.21 -39.59 -48.98
CA VAL A 14 -30.43 -38.78 -49.17
C VAL A 14 -30.85 -38.66 -50.63
N ARG A 15 -29.92 -38.65 -51.60
CA ARG A 15 -30.27 -38.70 -53.04
C ARG A 15 -30.83 -40.06 -53.42
N ASP A 16 -30.26 -41.13 -52.88
CA ASP A 16 -30.70 -42.49 -53.15
C ASP A 16 -32.10 -42.70 -52.53
N ASP A 17 -32.34 -42.24 -51.29
CA ASP A 17 -33.67 -42.20 -50.65
C ASP A 17 -34.68 -41.24 -51.32
N TRP A 18 -34.21 -40.22 -52.03
CA TRP A 18 -35.06 -39.36 -52.86
C TRP A 18 -35.45 -40.05 -54.17
N SER A 19 -34.53 -40.81 -54.78
CA SER A 19 -34.75 -41.48 -56.06
C SER A 19 -35.53 -42.80 -55.97
N SER A 20 -35.39 -43.53 -54.85
CA SER A 20 -36.05 -44.83 -54.63
C SER A 20 -36.38 -45.05 -53.15
N PRO A 21 -37.43 -44.38 -52.63
CA PRO A 21 -37.68 -44.30 -51.18
C PRO A 21 -37.99 -45.64 -50.51
N THR A 22 -38.52 -46.62 -51.25
CA THR A 22 -38.99 -47.92 -50.74
C THR A 22 -37.92 -49.03 -50.77
N THR A 23 -36.80 -48.82 -51.45
CA THR A 23 -35.63 -49.72 -51.49
C THR A 23 -34.38 -49.10 -50.83
N SER A 24 -34.55 -47.92 -50.24
CA SER A 24 -33.52 -47.10 -49.61
C SER A 24 -32.90 -47.72 -48.35
N SER A 25 -31.57 -47.61 -48.21
CA SER A 25 -30.81 -47.94 -47.00
C SER A 25 -30.93 -46.88 -45.89
N PHE A 26 -31.41 -45.67 -46.18
CA PHE A 26 -31.28 -44.49 -45.31
C PHE A 26 -31.78 -44.72 -43.88
N THR A 27 -32.88 -45.46 -43.70
CA THR A 27 -33.43 -45.85 -42.39
C THR A 27 -32.39 -46.47 -41.46
N SER A 28 -31.46 -47.28 -41.99
CA SER A 28 -30.36 -47.87 -41.20
C SER A 28 -29.32 -46.83 -40.76
N LYS A 29 -29.07 -45.81 -41.58
CA LYS A 29 -28.10 -44.73 -41.33
C LYS A 29 -28.61 -43.65 -40.37
N MET A 30 -29.91 -43.60 -40.06
CA MET A 30 -30.47 -42.52 -39.23
C MET A 30 -29.86 -42.44 -37.82
N ILE A 31 -29.52 -43.57 -37.21
CA ILE A 31 -28.80 -43.61 -35.91
C ILE A 31 -27.39 -43.02 -36.06
N SER A 32 -26.68 -43.39 -37.14
CA SER A 32 -25.34 -42.88 -37.47
C SER A 32 -25.36 -41.37 -37.74
N CYS A 33 -26.41 -40.84 -38.38
CA CYS A 33 -26.65 -39.40 -38.52
C CYS A 33 -26.81 -38.70 -37.17
N ARG A 34 -27.60 -39.26 -36.24
CA ARG A 34 -27.78 -38.73 -34.88
C ARG A 34 -26.48 -38.76 -34.06
N ASN A 35 -25.70 -39.83 -34.14
CA ASN A 35 -24.37 -39.93 -33.52
C ASN A 35 -23.42 -38.86 -34.07
N THR A 36 -23.46 -38.62 -35.39
CA THR A 36 -22.65 -37.59 -36.05
C THR A 36 -22.99 -36.20 -35.51
N VAL A 37 -24.27 -35.87 -35.30
CA VAL A 37 -24.67 -34.59 -34.68
C VAL A 37 -24.10 -34.44 -33.27
N TYR A 38 -24.21 -35.44 -32.40
CA TYR A 38 -23.66 -35.34 -31.04
C TYR A 38 -22.14 -35.10 -31.02
N LEU A 39 -21.37 -35.74 -31.92
CA LEU A 39 -19.93 -35.51 -32.03
C LEU A 39 -19.59 -34.13 -32.60
N LEU A 40 -20.40 -33.59 -33.51
CA LEU A 40 -20.27 -32.22 -33.98
C LEU A 40 -20.57 -31.20 -32.87
N GLU A 41 -21.55 -31.47 -32.00
CA GLU A 41 -21.84 -30.63 -30.83
C GLU A 41 -20.68 -30.61 -29.83
N GLU A 42 -20.11 -31.78 -29.49
CA GLU A 42 -18.96 -31.88 -28.59
C GLU A 42 -17.75 -31.10 -29.12
N ALA A 43 -17.44 -31.24 -30.41
CA ALA A 43 -16.42 -30.44 -31.08
C ALA A 43 -16.73 -28.94 -31.00
N LEU A 44 -17.97 -28.52 -31.32
CA LEU A 44 -18.36 -27.11 -31.33
C LEU A 44 -18.35 -26.46 -29.95
N ASP A 45 -18.74 -27.15 -28.87
CA ASP A 45 -18.61 -26.61 -27.50
C ASP A 45 -17.13 -26.52 -27.07
N SER A 46 -16.28 -27.46 -27.49
CA SER A 46 -14.83 -27.42 -27.25
C SER A 46 -14.17 -26.22 -27.97
N ASP A 47 -14.43 -26.07 -29.27
CA ASP A 47 -13.98 -24.93 -30.07
C ASP A 47 -14.50 -23.59 -29.49
N ARG A 48 -15.76 -23.55 -29.05
CA ARG A 48 -16.38 -22.39 -28.40
C ARG A 48 -15.66 -22.01 -27.10
N LEU A 49 -15.20 -22.97 -26.30
CA LEU A 49 -14.40 -22.70 -25.09
C LEU A 49 -13.03 -22.08 -25.44
N VAL A 50 -12.36 -22.57 -26.49
CA VAL A 50 -11.09 -22.02 -26.98
C VAL A 50 -11.28 -20.59 -27.53
N LEU A 51 -12.29 -20.38 -28.37
CA LEU A 51 -12.60 -19.08 -28.95
C LEU A 51 -13.04 -18.05 -27.89
N GLN A 52 -13.76 -18.45 -26.84
CA GLN A 52 -14.04 -17.57 -25.69
C GLN A 52 -12.76 -17.15 -24.95
N LYS A 53 -11.79 -18.05 -24.76
CA LYS A 53 -10.50 -17.71 -24.13
C LYS A 53 -9.69 -16.76 -25.01
N MET A 54 -9.58 -17.05 -26.32
CA MET A 54 -8.92 -16.17 -27.30
C MET A 54 -9.54 -14.77 -27.31
N LYS A 55 -10.87 -14.69 -27.32
CA LYS A 55 -11.64 -13.44 -27.27
C LYS A 55 -11.43 -12.65 -25.98
N LYS A 56 -11.38 -13.31 -24.81
CA LYS A 56 -11.08 -12.64 -23.54
C LYS A 56 -9.67 -12.01 -23.57
N ALA A 57 -8.69 -12.73 -24.11
CA ALA A 57 -7.33 -12.22 -24.27
C ALA A 57 -7.23 -11.08 -25.30
N ALA A 58 -7.92 -11.18 -26.45
CA ALA A 58 -7.96 -10.14 -27.47
C ALA A 58 -8.66 -8.85 -26.99
N LYS A 59 -9.72 -8.98 -26.17
CA LYS A 59 -10.32 -7.82 -25.50
C LYS A 59 -9.36 -7.19 -24.50
N ALA A 60 -8.69 -8.00 -23.67
CA ALA A 60 -7.71 -7.49 -22.69
C ALA A 60 -6.53 -6.75 -23.36
N LYS A 61 -5.97 -7.30 -24.45
CA LYS A 61 -4.91 -6.63 -25.25
C LYS A 61 -5.41 -5.33 -25.89
N TYR A 62 -6.67 -5.27 -26.32
CA TYR A 62 -7.26 -4.03 -26.84
C TYR A 62 -7.45 -2.97 -25.74
N THR A 63 -8.05 -3.32 -24.61
CA THR A 63 -8.29 -2.40 -23.49
C THR A 63 -6.97 -1.85 -22.95
N SER A 64 -6.01 -2.71 -22.57
CA SER A 64 -4.70 -2.27 -22.07
C SER A 64 -3.94 -1.36 -23.06
N GLY A 65 -4.10 -1.59 -24.37
CA GLY A 65 -3.52 -0.71 -25.39
C GLY A 65 -4.26 0.63 -25.54
N HIS A 66 -5.58 0.64 -25.40
CA HIS A 66 -6.39 1.86 -25.37
C HIS A 66 -6.06 2.73 -24.15
N ASP A 67 -5.93 2.11 -22.98
CA ASP A 67 -5.54 2.77 -21.74
C ASP A 67 -4.12 3.36 -21.89
N HIS A 68 -3.19 2.61 -22.51
CA HIS A 68 -1.86 3.11 -22.81
C HIS A 68 -1.86 4.32 -23.77
N VAL A 69 -2.70 4.34 -24.80
CA VAL A 69 -2.89 5.53 -25.66
C VAL A 69 -3.30 6.74 -24.82
N SER A 70 -4.31 6.59 -23.95
CA SER A 70 -4.81 7.70 -23.12
C SER A 70 -3.74 8.24 -22.16
N HIS A 71 -2.96 7.37 -21.52
CA HIS A 71 -1.84 7.80 -20.66
C HIS A 71 -0.74 8.55 -21.44
N VAL A 72 -0.45 8.17 -22.69
CA VAL A 72 0.53 8.90 -23.52
C VAL A 72 -0.04 10.25 -23.98
N GLU A 73 -1.35 10.36 -24.25
CA GLU A 73 -2.01 11.66 -24.52
C GLU A 73 -1.93 12.59 -23.30
N GLN A 74 -2.18 12.09 -22.09
CA GLN A 74 -2.02 12.86 -20.86
C GLN A 74 -0.55 13.32 -20.64
N TYR A 75 0.42 12.46 -20.96
CA TYR A 75 1.84 12.79 -20.88
C TYR A 75 2.26 13.86 -21.91
N ILE A 76 1.75 13.79 -23.14
CA ILE A 76 1.92 14.82 -24.19
C ILE A 76 1.38 16.16 -23.70
N ASN A 77 0.13 16.20 -23.23
CA ASN A 77 -0.51 17.41 -22.73
C ASN A 77 0.26 18.04 -21.55
N SER A 78 0.90 17.24 -20.70
CA SER A 78 1.76 17.72 -19.62
C SER A 78 3.09 18.31 -20.11
N MET A 79 3.73 17.71 -21.12
CA MET A 79 4.93 18.29 -21.74
C MET A 79 4.63 19.61 -22.46
N GLU A 80 3.49 19.72 -23.14
CA GLU A 80 3.08 20.97 -23.80
C GLU A 80 2.79 22.10 -22.80
N LYS A 81 2.13 21.79 -21.67
CA LYS A 81 1.95 22.76 -20.57
C LYS A 81 3.28 23.21 -19.98
N LEU A 82 4.23 22.29 -19.78
CA LEU A 82 5.58 22.63 -19.32
C LEU A 82 6.32 23.49 -20.34
N ALA A 83 6.18 23.22 -21.64
CA ALA A 83 6.73 24.04 -22.71
C ALA A 83 6.19 25.48 -22.68
N VAL A 84 4.87 25.66 -22.52
CA VAL A 84 4.24 27.00 -22.40
C VAL A 84 4.77 27.74 -21.17
N ASN A 85 4.96 27.06 -20.05
CA ASN A 85 5.53 27.66 -18.84
C ASN A 85 6.98 28.12 -19.06
N CYS A 86 7.83 27.29 -19.67
CA CYS A 86 9.22 27.66 -20.01
C CYS A 86 9.28 28.86 -20.97
N HIS A 87 8.45 28.90 -22.03
CA HIS A 87 8.38 30.08 -22.92
C HIS A 87 7.94 31.33 -22.15
N SER A 88 6.97 31.21 -21.23
CA SER A 88 6.48 32.31 -20.39
C SER A 88 7.55 32.84 -19.42
N ASN A 89 8.47 31.98 -18.98
CA ASN A 89 9.65 32.34 -18.17
C ASN A 89 10.84 32.85 -19.00
N GLY A 90 10.73 32.90 -20.33
CA GLY A 90 11.82 33.28 -21.24
C GLY A 90 12.80 32.15 -21.61
N GLU A 91 12.59 30.93 -21.11
CA GLU A 91 13.42 29.73 -21.36
C GLU A 91 13.12 29.10 -22.73
N ASN A 92 13.16 29.90 -23.80
CA ASN A 92 12.69 29.53 -25.14
C ASN A 92 13.35 28.26 -25.71
N GLU A 93 14.63 28.04 -25.43
CA GLU A 93 15.37 26.84 -25.86
C GLU A 93 14.85 25.56 -25.17
N VAL A 94 14.45 25.66 -23.90
CA VAL A 94 13.89 24.55 -23.10
C VAL A 94 12.43 24.30 -23.46
N GLY A 95 11.64 25.36 -23.62
CA GLY A 95 10.25 25.26 -24.10
C GLY A 95 10.16 24.61 -25.48
N SER A 96 11.01 25.02 -26.42
CA SER A 96 11.09 24.43 -27.76
C SER A 96 11.45 22.94 -27.73
N ALA A 97 12.27 22.51 -26.77
CA ALA A 97 12.62 21.10 -26.59
C ALA A 97 11.44 20.25 -26.12
N PHE A 98 10.68 20.73 -25.13
CA PHE A 98 9.47 20.05 -24.66
C PHE A 98 8.39 19.96 -25.76
N CYS A 99 8.20 21.00 -26.57
CA CYS A 99 7.32 20.93 -27.75
C CYS A 99 7.75 19.81 -28.72
N ARG A 100 9.02 19.77 -29.13
CA ARG A 100 9.50 18.73 -30.07
C ARG A 100 9.37 17.31 -29.51
N LEU A 101 9.62 17.11 -28.21
CA LEU A 101 9.45 15.80 -27.56
C LEU A 101 7.96 15.39 -27.45
N ALA A 102 7.05 16.35 -27.26
CA ALA A 102 5.61 16.12 -27.34
C ALA A 102 5.19 15.74 -28.76
N ASP A 103 5.69 16.41 -29.80
CA ASP A 103 5.38 16.10 -31.20
C ASP A 103 5.92 14.71 -31.63
N PHE A 104 7.15 14.34 -31.24
CA PHE A 104 7.64 12.96 -31.44
C PHE A 104 6.77 11.92 -30.73
N SER A 105 6.16 12.26 -29.60
CA SER A 105 5.25 11.37 -28.87
C SER A 105 3.89 11.26 -29.57
N LYS A 106 3.38 12.34 -30.20
CA LYS A 106 2.19 12.31 -31.07
C LYS A 106 2.40 11.45 -32.32
N ASP A 107 3.57 11.54 -32.95
CA ASP A 107 3.94 10.75 -34.14
C ASP A 107 3.88 9.23 -33.85
N LEU A 108 4.23 8.79 -32.65
CA LEU A 108 4.12 7.38 -32.22
C LEU A 108 2.67 6.96 -31.88
N LEU A 109 1.79 7.91 -31.59
CA LEU A 109 0.44 7.67 -31.09
C LEU A 109 -0.56 7.33 -32.21
N SER A 110 -0.37 7.92 -33.40
CA SER A 110 -1.16 7.63 -34.61
C SER A 110 -1.10 6.16 -35.05
N PRO A 111 0.09 5.55 -35.29
CA PRO A 111 0.18 4.13 -35.66
C PRO A 111 -0.34 3.21 -34.55
N MET A 112 -0.17 3.58 -33.26
CA MET A 112 -0.72 2.80 -32.14
C MET A 112 -2.26 2.78 -32.16
N LYS A 113 -2.91 3.93 -32.37
CA LYS A 113 -4.37 4.01 -32.58
C LYS A 113 -4.82 3.17 -33.78
N ASN A 114 -4.07 3.15 -34.87
CA ASN A 114 -4.42 2.36 -36.06
C ASN A 114 -4.27 0.85 -35.84
N LEU A 115 -3.24 0.39 -35.11
CA LEU A 115 -3.11 -1.00 -34.67
C LEU A 115 -4.27 -1.43 -33.76
N LEU A 116 -4.73 -0.56 -32.86
CA LEU A 116 -5.86 -0.86 -31.97
C LEU A 116 -7.20 -0.89 -32.72
N LYS A 117 -7.41 -0.01 -33.71
CA LYS A 117 -8.54 -0.13 -34.66
C LYS A 117 -8.50 -1.47 -35.39
N SER A 118 -7.32 -1.92 -35.85
CA SER A 118 -7.16 -3.22 -36.51
C SER A 118 -7.49 -4.40 -35.58
N MET A 119 -7.03 -4.37 -34.32
CA MET A 119 -7.41 -5.37 -33.30
C MET A 119 -8.92 -5.40 -33.08
N LEU A 120 -9.54 -4.23 -32.93
CA LEU A 120 -10.97 -4.11 -32.65
C LEU A 120 -11.82 -4.73 -33.78
N HIS A 121 -11.59 -4.31 -35.02
CA HIS A 121 -12.41 -4.70 -36.17
C HIS A 121 -12.09 -6.12 -36.66
N ASN A 122 -10.83 -6.47 -36.86
CA ASN A 122 -10.47 -7.78 -37.43
C ASN A 122 -10.61 -8.92 -36.41
N ILE A 123 -10.31 -8.67 -35.12
CA ILE A 123 -10.26 -9.74 -34.11
C ILE A 123 -11.45 -9.68 -33.15
N ASN A 124 -11.64 -8.56 -32.44
CA ASN A 124 -12.64 -8.51 -31.36
C ASN A 124 -14.09 -8.56 -31.87
N PHE A 125 -14.46 -7.77 -32.89
CA PHE A 125 -15.80 -7.85 -33.50
C PHE A 125 -16.05 -9.21 -34.16
N PHE A 126 -15.07 -9.77 -34.87
CA PHE A 126 -15.18 -11.08 -35.50
C PHE A 126 -15.41 -12.20 -34.48
N LEU A 127 -14.61 -12.24 -33.40
CA LEU A 127 -14.78 -13.20 -32.31
C LEU A 127 -16.03 -12.93 -31.47
N ASP A 128 -16.56 -11.70 -31.41
CA ASP A 128 -17.84 -11.46 -30.76
C ASP A 128 -19.00 -12.05 -31.57
N SER A 129 -19.00 -11.81 -32.89
CA SER A 129 -19.98 -12.35 -33.84
C SER A 129 -20.00 -13.89 -33.85
N LEU A 130 -18.85 -14.53 -34.10
CA LEU A 130 -18.73 -15.98 -34.18
C LEU A 130 -19.17 -16.69 -32.88
N VAL A 131 -18.88 -16.10 -31.71
CA VAL A 131 -19.06 -16.75 -30.40
C VAL A 131 -20.40 -16.42 -29.73
N LYS A 132 -20.98 -15.23 -29.96
CA LYS A 132 -22.33 -14.87 -29.45
C LYS A 132 -23.46 -15.11 -30.45
N GLY A 133 -23.16 -15.05 -31.75
CA GLY A 133 -24.06 -15.32 -32.87
C GLY A 133 -23.99 -16.80 -33.26
N ASP A 134 -23.19 -17.14 -34.26
CA ASP A 134 -23.23 -18.44 -34.93
C ASP A 134 -23.12 -19.65 -33.97
N LEU A 135 -22.13 -19.67 -33.07
CA LEU A 135 -21.95 -20.77 -32.09
C LEU A 135 -23.05 -20.83 -31.01
N ARG A 136 -23.91 -19.81 -30.90
CA ARG A 136 -25.10 -19.83 -30.05
C ARG A 136 -26.32 -20.34 -30.83
N GLU A 137 -26.44 -19.93 -32.08
CA GLU A 137 -27.52 -20.26 -33.02
C GLU A 137 -27.62 -21.78 -33.28
N VAL A 138 -26.51 -22.47 -33.55
CA VAL A 138 -26.52 -23.94 -33.76
C VAL A 138 -27.09 -24.69 -32.54
N LYS A 139 -26.59 -24.37 -31.33
CA LYS A 139 -26.98 -25.04 -30.09
C LYS A 139 -28.37 -24.63 -29.58
N GLY A 140 -28.81 -23.41 -29.92
CA GLY A 140 -30.10 -22.86 -29.51
C GLY A 140 -31.23 -23.23 -30.47
N ASP A 141 -31.04 -23.01 -31.76
CA ASP A 141 -32.14 -22.77 -32.70
C ASP A 141 -32.21 -23.81 -33.82
N LEU A 142 -31.08 -24.41 -34.22
CA LEU A 142 -31.05 -25.55 -35.17
C LEU A 142 -31.08 -26.93 -34.50
N LYS A 143 -30.51 -27.05 -33.27
CA LYS A 143 -30.64 -28.28 -32.49
C LYS A 143 -32.09 -28.67 -32.22
N LYS A 144 -32.97 -27.70 -31.89
CA LYS A 144 -34.36 -27.97 -31.50
C LYS A 144 -35.20 -28.58 -32.65
N PRO A 145 -35.15 -28.08 -33.90
CA PRO A 145 -35.71 -28.77 -35.07
C PRO A 145 -35.17 -30.20 -35.25
N PHE A 146 -33.85 -30.40 -35.21
CA PHE A 146 -33.24 -31.72 -35.39
C PHE A 146 -33.69 -32.73 -34.33
N ASP A 147 -33.57 -32.37 -33.03
CA ASP A 147 -34.02 -33.20 -31.91
C ASP A 147 -35.53 -33.49 -31.97
N ARG A 148 -36.33 -32.58 -32.56
CA ARG A 148 -37.77 -32.79 -32.78
C ARG A 148 -38.02 -33.78 -33.92
N ALA A 149 -37.47 -33.52 -35.11
CA ALA A 149 -37.66 -34.38 -36.27
C ALA A 149 -37.20 -35.82 -36.00
N TRP A 150 -36.11 -36.01 -35.24
CA TRP A 150 -35.71 -37.32 -34.73
C TRP A 150 -36.80 -37.98 -33.87
N ARG A 151 -37.32 -37.28 -32.84
CA ARG A 151 -38.33 -37.84 -31.92
C ARG A 151 -39.64 -38.14 -32.63
N ASP A 152 -40.06 -37.27 -33.54
CA ASP A 152 -41.30 -37.43 -34.29
C ASP A 152 -41.21 -38.66 -35.21
N TYR A 153 -40.06 -38.85 -35.89
CA TYR A 153 -39.74 -40.08 -36.62
C TYR A 153 -39.69 -41.31 -35.70
N GLU A 154 -38.95 -41.28 -34.59
CA GLU A 154 -38.80 -42.43 -33.67
C GLU A 154 -40.16 -42.85 -33.08
N SER A 155 -41.05 -41.89 -32.82
CA SER A 155 -42.41 -42.12 -32.35
C SER A 155 -43.28 -42.74 -33.44
N ARG A 156 -43.32 -42.15 -34.65
CA ARG A 156 -44.13 -42.67 -35.76
C ARG A 156 -43.63 -44.05 -36.23
N PHE A 157 -42.31 -44.30 -36.24
CA PHE A 157 -41.75 -45.62 -36.54
C PHE A 157 -42.31 -46.69 -35.61
N LYS A 158 -42.26 -46.48 -34.29
CA LYS A 158 -42.78 -47.43 -33.29
C LYS A 158 -44.29 -47.61 -33.40
N GLN A 159 -45.01 -46.55 -33.76
CA GLN A 159 -46.46 -46.61 -34.00
C GLN A 159 -46.79 -47.47 -35.24
N VAL A 160 -46.17 -47.20 -36.40
CA VAL A 160 -46.34 -47.98 -37.64
C VAL A 160 -45.93 -49.44 -37.46
N GLU A 161 -44.78 -49.68 -36.83
CA GLU A 161 -44.26 -51.04 -36.57
C GLU A 161 -45.16 -51.83 -35.61
N LYS A 162 -45.87 -51.15 -34.70
CA LYS A 162 -46.93 -51.76 -33.87
C LYS A 162 -48.20 -52.00 -34.69
N GLU A 163 -48.71 -50.99 -35.39
CA GLU A 163 -49.93 -51.03 -36.20
C GLU A 163 -49.87 -52.19 -37.21
N LYS A 164 -48.79 -52.29 -37.99
CA LYS A 164 -48.58 -53.37 -38.98
C LYS A 164 -48.43 -54.75 -38.33
N ARG A 165 -47.77 -54.85 -37.18
CA ARG A 165 -47.60 -56.11 -36.42
C ARG A 165 -48.92 -56.59 -35.80
N GLU A 166 -49.82 -55.67 -35.44
CA GLU A 166 -51.17 -56.00 -34.97
C GLU A 166 -52.09 -56.35 -36.14
N LEU A 167 -51.98 -55.67 -37.28
CA LEU A 167 -52.68 -55.98 -38.53
C LEU A 167 -52.35 -57.40 -39.04
N ALA A 168 -51.06 -57.77 -39.08
CA ALA A 168 -50.63 -59.10 -39.51
C ALA A 168 -51.21 -60.24 -38.64
N ARG A 169 -51.38 -60.00 -37.33
CA ARG A 169 -52.04 -60.93 -36.41
C ARG A 169 -53.54 -61.05 -36.69
N GLN A 170 -54.22 -59.95 -37.01
CA GLN A 170 -55.66 -59.93 -37.29
C GLN A 170 -56.03 -60.70 -38.56
N TYR A 171 -55.19 -60.63 -39.61
CA TYR A 171 -55.41 -61.38 -40.86
C TYR A 171 -54.91 -62.84 -40.83
N GLY A 172 -54.47 -63.35 -39.67
CA GLY A 172 -54.03 -64.75 -39.52
C GLY A 172 -52.77 -65.11 -40.33
N MET A 173 -52.02 -64.11 -40.81
CA MET A 173 -50.86 -64.34 -41.67
C MET A 173 -49.65 -64.77 -40.84
N VAL A 174 -49.17 -66.00 -41.06
CA VAL A 174 -47.90 -66.51 -40.51
C VAL A 174 -46.72 -65.96 -41.33
N ARG A 175 -46.65 -64.63 -41.46
CA ARG A 175 -45.47 -63.87 -41.91
C ARG A 175 -45.09 -62.92 -40.80
N SER A 176 -43.97 -63.21 -40.14
CA SER A 176 -43.45 -62.44 -39.01
C SER A 176 -42.86 -61.08 -39.40
N GLU A 177 -42.69 -60.83 -40.70
CA GLU A 177 -42.01 -59.67 -41.27
C GLU A 177 -42.97 -58.83 -42.10
N VAL A 178 -43.03 -57.54 -41.77
CA VAL A 178 -43.76 -56.51 -42.52
C VAL A 178 -42.85 -56.01 -43.65
N SER A 179 -43.41 -55.72 -44.83
CA SER A 179 -42.64 -55.17 -45.95
C SER A 179 -41.98 -53.85 -45.57
N GLY A 180 -40.64 -53.78 -45.67
CA GLY A 180 -39.89 -52.55 -45.38
C GLY A 180 -40.29 -51.36 -46.25
N GLY A 181 -40.75 -51.62 -47.48
CA GLY A 181 -41.26 -50.59 -48.39
C GLY A 181 -42.54 -49.92 -47.89
N GLU A 182 -43.49 -50.69 -47.35
CA GLU A 182 -44.74 -50.13 -46.77
C GLU A 182 -44.46 -49.25 -45.55
N ILE A 183 -43.50 -49.66 -44.72
CA ILE A 183 -43.03 -48.85 -43.58
C ILE A 183 -42.32 -47.59 -44.07
N ALA A 184 -41.57 -47.66 -45.18
CA ALA A 184 -40.90 -46.51 -45.77
C ALA A 184 -41.88 -45.49 -46.40
N GLU A 185 -43.04 -45.93 -46.92
CA GLU A 185 -44.10 -45.05 -47.40
C GLU A 185 -44.80 -44.33 -46.22
N GLU A 186 -45.26 -45.06 -45.21
CA GLU A 186 -45.96 -44.47 -44.04
C GLU A 186 -45.09 -43.59 -43.14
N LEU A 187 -43.77 -43.59 -43.36
CA LEU A 187 -42.78 -42.75 -42.69
C LEU A 187 -42.13 -41.71 -43.60
N GLU A 188 -42.59 -41.50 -44.85
CA GLU A 188 -41.93 -40.55 -45.75
C GLU A 188 -41.90 -39.13 -45.18
N LYS A 189 -43.03 -38.62 -44.67
CA LYS A 189 -43.13 -37.24 -44.13
C LYS A 189 -42.12 -36.99 -43.01
N GLU A 190 -42.07 -37.88 -42.02
CA GLU A 190 -41.15 -37.75 -40.88
C GLU A 190 -39.68 -37.98 -41.30
N ARG A 191 -39.42 -38.90 -42.24
CA ARG A 191 -38.07 -39.13 -42.81
C ARG A 191 -37.57 -37.90 -43.57
N ARG A 192 -38.40 -37.31 -44.44
CA ARG A 192 -38.09 -36.06 -45.18
C ARG A 192 -37.88 -34.89 -44.21
N SER A 193 -38.67 -34.79 -43.14
CA SER A 193 -38.46 -33.78 -42.10
C SER A 193 -37.13 -33.95 -41.36
N PHE A 194 -36.71 -35.18 -41.07
CA PHE A 194 -35.39 -35.45 -40.48
C PHE A 194 -34.25 -35.12 -41.44
N GLN A 195 -34.38 -35.50 -42.72
CA GLN A 195 -33.41 -35.17 -43.76
C GLN A 195 -33.24 -33.65 -43.90
N LEU A 196 -34.34 -32.89 -43.92
CA LEU A 196 -34.32 -31.43 -43.99
C LEU A 196 -33.57 -30.80 -42.80
N SER A 197 -33.94 -31.14 -41.56
CA SER A 197 -33.27 -30.57 -40.38
C SER A 197 -31.81 -31.03 -40.24
N MET A 198 -31.45 -32.21 -40.75
CA MET A 198 -30.05 -32.65 -40.83
C MET A 198 -29.27 -31.84 -41.90
N CYS A 199 -29.87 -31.55 -43.06
CA CYS A 199 -29.29 -30.65 -44.06
C CYS A 199 -29.04 -29.24 -43.48
N GLU A 200 -30.06 -28.61 -42.87
CA GLU A 200 -29.96 -27.28 -42.26
C GLU A 200 -28.86 -27.23 -41.19
N TYR A 201 -28.79 -28.25 -40.33
CA TYR A 201 -27.75 -28.38 -39.31
C TYR A 201 -26.35 -28.49 -39.93
N LEU A 202 -26.15 -29.42 -40.89
CA LEU A 202 -24.84 -29.62 -41.53
C LEU A 202 -24.37 -28.38 -42.31
N ILE A 203 -25.28 -27.64 -42.96
CA ILE A 203 -24.97 -26.36 -43.63
C ILE A 203 -24.38 -25.37 -42.61
N LYS A 204 -25.09 -25.12 -41.49
CA LYS A 204 -24.62 -24.16 -40.48
C LYS A 204 -23.32 -24.59 -39.79
N VAL A 205 -23.14 -25.88 -39.52
CA VAL A 205 -21.88 -26.40 -38.99
C VAL A 205 -20.72 -26.17 -39.98
N ASN A 206 -20.96 -26.30 -41.29
CA ASN A 206 -19.96 -26.01 -42.31
C ASN A 206 -19.68 -24.50 -42.46
N GLU A 207 -20.69 -23.63 -42.35
CA GLU A 207 -20.47 -22.17 -42.25
C GLU A 207 -19.56 -21.81 -41.07
N ILE A 208 -19.83 -22.36 -39.89
CA ILE A 208 -19.01 -22.13 -38.69
C ILE A 208 -17.60 -22.69 -38.87
N LYS A 209 -17.44 -23.84 -39.54
CA LYS A 209 -16.14 -24.41 -39.88
C LYS A 209 -15.32 -23.50 -40.80
N THR A 210 -15.94 -22.84 -41.77
CA THR A 210 -15.30 -21.80 -42.60
C THR A 210 -14.92 -20.59 -41.76
N LYS A 211 -15.88 -20.01 -41.02
CA LYS A 211 -15.65 -18.80 -40.19
C LYS A 211 -14.54 -18.98 -39.15
N ARG A 212 -14.57 -20.07 -38.40
CA ARG A 212 -13.58 -20.36 -37.34
C ARG A 212 -12.19 -20.73 -37.88
N GLY A 213 -12.10 -21.12 -39.15
CA GLY A 213 -10.88 -21.55 -39.81
C GLY A 213 -10.34 -20.48 -40.75
N VAL A 214 -10.88 -20.44 -41.97
CA VAL A 214 -10.39 -19.60 -43.06
C VAL A 214 -10.53 -18.12 -42.73
N ASP A 215 -11.73 -17.67 -42.33
CA ASP A 215 -11.98 -16.24 -42.11
C ASP A 215 -11.23 -15.71 -40.88
N LEU A 216 -11.14 -16.51 -39.81
CA LEU A 216 -10.34 -16.19 -38.63
C LEU A 216 -8.85 -16.04 -38.98
N LEU A 217 -8.29 -16.97 -39.76
CA LEU A 217 -6.90 -16.87 -40.24
C LEU A 217 -6.71 -15.65 -41.14
N GLN A 218 -7.64 -15.38 -42.06
CA GLN A 218 -7.58 -14.22 -42.94
C GLN A 218 -7.62 -12.89 -42.17
N ASN A 219 -8.39 -12.81 -41.09
CA ASN A 219 -8.46 -11.64 -40.22
C ASN A 219 -7.25 -11.52 -39.27
N LEU A 220 -6.66 -12.64 -38.83
CA LEU A 220 -5.36 -12.65 -38.15
C LEU A 220 -4.26 -12.12 -39.07
N ILE A 221 -4.21 -12.53 -40.35
CA ILE A 221 -3.25 -12.02 -41.33
C ILE A 221 -3.37 -10.49 -41.49
N LYS A 222 -4.58 -9.95 -41.62
CA LYS A 222 -4.82 -8.48 -41.63
C LYS A 222 -4.29 -7.80 -40.37
N HIS A 223 -4.50 -8.41 -39.20
CA HIS A 223 -4.02 -7.86 -37.93
C HIS A 223 -2.50 -7.91 -37.81
N TYR A 224 -1.83 -8.98 -38.25
CA TYR A 224 -0.37 -9.07 -38.25
C TYR A 224 0.29 -8.14 -39.27
N HIS A 225 -0.30 -7.95 -40.45
CA HIS A 225 0.16 -6.90 -41.38
C HIS A 225 0.10 -5.51 -40.72
N SER A 226 -0.99 -5.21 -40.01
CA SER A 226 -1.10 -3.97 -39.22
C SER A 226 -0.12 -3.87 -38.05
N GLN A 227 0.37 -4.98 -37.48
CA GLN A 227 1.45 -4.97 -36.48
C GLN A 227 2.80 -4.64 -37.13
N ASN A 228 3.09 -5.20 -38.30
CA ASN A 228 4.34 -4.93 -39.02
C ASN A 228 4.43 -3.44 -39.42
N ASN A 229 3.35 -2.88 -39.96
CA ASN A 229 3.32 -1.47 -40.36
C ASN A 229 3.51 -0.55 -39.15
N PHE A 230 2.82 -0.82 -38.03
CA PHE A 230 3.03 -0.12 -36.74
C PHE A 230 4.50 -0.14 -36.30
N LEU A 231 5.16 -1.31 -36.32
CA LEU A 231 6.57 -1.42 -35.92
C LEU A 231 7.50 -0.64 -36.87
N GLN A 232 7.20 -0.61 -38.17
CA GLN A 232 7.98 0.11 -39.17
C GLN A 232 7.84 1.64 -39.03
N GLU A 233 6.61 2.14 -38.78
CA GLU A 233 6.34 3.56 -38.52
C GLU A 233 7.00 4.02 -37.20
N CYS A 234 6.90 3.22 -36.13
CA CYS A 234 7.57 3.51 -34.87
C CYS A 234 9.10 3.51 -35.01
N ALA A 235 9.69 2.55 -35.71
CA ALA A 235 11.15 2.51 -35.93
C ALA A 235 11.67 3.76 -36.65
N SER A 236 10.98 4.21 -37.71
CA SER A 236 11.30 5.44 -38.44
C SER A 236 11.25 6.68 -37.55
N THR A 237 10.22 6.79 -36.71
CA THR A 237 10.06 7.90 -35.76
C THR A 237 11.11 7.87 -34.65
N THR A 238 11.44 6.70 -34.10
CA THR A 238 12.51 6.55 -33.11
C THR A 238 13.89 6.90 -33.69
N GLN A 239 14.15 6.62 -34.98
CA GLN A 239 15.39 7.02 -35.64
C GLN A 239 15.53 8.55 -35.75
N ARG A 240 14.44 9.26 -36.12
CA ARG A 240 14.41 10.74 -36.13
C ARG A 240 14.61 11.31 -34.73
N LEU A 241 13.95 10.74 -33.71
CA LEU A 241 14.11 11.14 -32.31
C LEU A 241 15.56 10.96 -31.81
N LYS A 242 16.25 9.86 -32.19
CA LYS A 242 17.66 9.65 -31.82
C LYS A 242 18.57 10.78 -32.31
N GLN A 243 18.42 11.19 -33.57
CA GLN A 243 19.18 12.29 -34.15
C GLN A 243 18.93 13.60 -33.37
N TYR A 244 17.66 13.90 -33.07
CA TYR A 244 17.31 15.09 -32.31
C TYR A 244 17.83 15.07 -30.85
N MET A 245 17.88 13.91 -30.18
CA MET A 245 18.45 13.82 -28.82
C MET A 245 19.94 14.15 -28.78
N GLU A 246 20.69 13.82 -29.84
CA GLU A 246 22.12 14.15 -29.96
C GLU A 246 22.34 15.67 -30.11
N GLU A 247 21.50 16.35 -30.90
CA GLU A 247 21.47 17.83 -31.00
C GLU A 247 21.06 18.50 -29.68
N LEU A 248 19.95 18.03 -29.08
CA LEU A 248 19.35 18.61 -27.87
C LEU A 248 20.30 18.58 -26.68
N ASN A 249 21.13 17.54 -26.55
CA ASN A 249 22.14 17.47 -25.49
C ASN A 249 23.15 18.63 -25.59
N GLY A 250 23.52 19.07 -26.81
CA GLY A 250 24.38 20.25 -27.00
C GLY A 250 23.72 21.56 -26.54
N VAL A 251 22.43 21.73 -26.85
CA VAL A 251 21.63 22.89 -26.42
C VAL A 251 21.48 22.92 -24.90
N LEU A 252 21.11 21.80 -24.27
CA LEU A 252 20.90 21.72 -22.82
C LEU A 252 22.19 22.00 -22.03
N ASN A 253 23.35 21.51 -22.49
CA ASN A 253 24.63 21.84 -21.85
C ASN A 253 24.97 23.33 -21.99
N THR A 254 24.61 23.97 -23.11
CA THR A 254 24.81 25.42 -23.33
C THR A 254 23.92 26.25 -22.40
N VAL A 255 22.62 25.91 -22.28
CA VAL A 255 21.68 26.56 -21.34
C VAL A 255 22.17 26.41 -19.90
N LYS A 256 22.59 25.20 -19.51
CA LYS A 256 23.11 24.92 -18.16
C LYS A 256 24.36 25.75 -17.85
N GLN A 257 25.31 25.86 -18.77
CA GLN A 257 26.51 26.69 -18.57
C GLN A 257 26.17 28.17 -18.38
N ARG A 258 25.17 28.68 -19.12
CA ARG A 258 24.65 30.05 -18.97
C ARG A 258 24.10 30.28 -17.54
N GLN A 259 23.22 29.39 -17.08
CA GLN A 259 22.63 29.44 -15.73
C GLN A 259 23.68 29.27 -14.61
N GLU A 260 24.71 28.45 -14.80
CA GLU A 260 25.82 28.30 -13.85
C GLU A 260 26.70 29.56 -13.76
N GLU A 261 26.89 30.28 -14.87
CA GLU A 261 27.60 31.57 -14.89
C GLU A 261 26.76 32.70 -14.29
N GLU A 262 25.46 32.80 -14.60
CA GLU A 262 24.54 33.75 -13.95
C GLU A 262 24.53 33.55 -12.42
N LYS A 263 24.46 32.30 -11.96
CA LYS A 263 24.57 31.92 -10.54
C LYS A 263 25.92 32.31 -9.92
N ARG A 264 27.02 32.24 -10.68
CA ARG A 264 28.37 32.66 -10.25
C ARG A 264 28.43 34.17 -10.09
N GLN A 265 27.90 34.93 -11.06
CA GLN A 265 27.84 36.40 -11.02
C GLN A 265 26.96 36.90 -9.87
N LEU A 266 25.76 36.35 -9.70
CA LEU A 266 24.86 36.68 -8.59
C LEU A 266 25.48 36.34 -7.22
N SER A 267 26.25 35.25 -7.13
CA SER A 267 27.00 34.91 -5.91
C SER A 267 28.10 35.91 -5.60
N ALA A 268 28.87 36.34 -6.61
CA ALA A 268 29.91 37.36 -6.45
C ALA A 268 29.31 38.72 -6.07
N LEU A 269 28.22 39.15 -6.72
CA LEU A 269 27.51 40.40 -6.40
C LEU A 269 26.94 40.39 -4.98
N ARG A 270 26.30 39.30 -4.55
CA ARG A 270 25.86 39.09 -3.17
C ARG A 270 27.01 39.26 -2.17
N ASP A 271 28.17 38.69 -2.48
CA ASP A 271 29.33 38.73 -1.57
C ASP A 271 30.04 40.10 -1.57
N GLN A 272 29.91 40.90 -2.63
CA GLN A 272 30.33 42.31 -2.68
C GLN A 272 29.35 43.26 -1.96
N LEU A 273 28.04 42.99 -2.05
CA LEU A 273 27.00 43.75 -1.34
C LEU A 273 26.99 43.48 0.17
N ARG A 274 27.36 42.25 0.58
CA ARG A 274 27.28 41.81 1.98
C ARG A 274 27.96 42.76 2.96
N PRO A 275 29.24 43.19 2.80
CA PRO A 275 29.93 43.99 3.81
C PRO A 275 29.30 45.36 4.03
N VAL A 276 28.81 46.01 2.98
CA VAL A 276 28.22 47.36 3.03
C VAL A 276 27.07 47.43 4.05
N VAL A 277 26.22 46.39 4.06
CA VAL A 277 25.04 46.27 4.93
C VAL A 277 25.40 46.05 6.41
N TYR A 278 26.60 45.57 6.73
CA TYR A 278 27.03 45.36 8.13
C TYR A 278 27.67 46.59 8.78
N THR A 279 28.03 47.62 8.01
CA THR A 279 28.77 48.79 8.51
C THR A 279 27.96 49.73 9.42
N GLU A 280 26.63 49.65 9.41
CA GLU A 280 25.74 50.58 10.15
C GLU A 280 25.21 50.03 11.49
N GLN A 281 25.69 48.86 11.97
CA GLN A 281 25.08 48.20 13.15
C GLN A 281 26.09 47.79 14.25
N GLU A 282 27.11 48.60 14.51
CA GLU A 282 27.91 48.51 15.74
C GLU A 282 27.37 49.42 16.86
N SER A 283 26.46 48.89 17.68
CA SER A 283 26.42 49.18 19.12
C SER A 283 25.42 48.28 19.88
N LEU A 284 25.75 48.03 21.15
CA LEU A 284 25.00 47.25 22.16
C LEU A 284 24.92 45.72 21.95
N PRO A 285 25.04 44.91 23.03
CA PRO A 285 25.38 43.49 22.92
C PRO A 285 24.15 42.59 22.69
N LYS A 286 24.11 41.94 21.52
CA LYS A 286 23.17 40.84 21.25
C LYS A 286 23.61 39.55 21.97
N GLN A 287 23.26 39.40 23.26
CA GLN A 287 23.06 38.08 23.85
C GLN A 287 21.78 37.43 23.29
N VAL A 288 21.81 37.10 22.01
CA VAL A 288 20.82 36.24 21.36
C VAL A 288 21.28 34.81 21.55
N TYR A 289 20.40 33.94 22.06
CA TYR A 289 20.68 32.51 22.19
C TYR A 289 20.75 31.83 20.80
N SER A 290 21.93 31.95 20.17
CA SER A 290 22.37 31.15 19.03
C SER A 290 22.27 29.66 19.33
N MET A 291 21.19 28.98 18.91
CA MET A 291 21.18 27.52 18.69
C MET A 291 22.06 27.11 17.50
N HIS A 292 23.30 27.61 17.48
CA HIS A 292 24.34 27.19 16.55
C HIS A 292 24.79 25.77 16.93
N GLN A 293 24.38 24.78 16.15
CA GLN A 293 25.37 23.76 15.79
C GLN A 293 26.44 24.48 14.96
N LEU A 294 27.71 24.28 15.30
CA LEU A 294 28.83 24.92 14.61
C LEU A 294 28.82 24.49 13.14
N LEU A 295 28.42 25.40 12.24
CA LEU A 295 28.58 25.18 10.80
C LEU A 295 30.07 24.98 10.54
N GLY A 296 30.41 23.88 9.84
CA GLY A 296 31.77 23.63 9.41
C GLY A 296 32.19 24.66 8.37
N ASP A 297 33.49 24.92 8.29
CA ASP A 297 34.00 25.69 7.17
C ASP A 297 33.88 24.85 5.88
N LYS A 298 33.15 25.39 4.90
CA LYS A 298 32.82 24.73 3.65
C LYS A 298 34.05 24.39 2.81
N GLN A 299 35.20 25.07 3.01
CA GLN A 299 36.41 24.80 2.23
C GLN A 299 36.96 23.38 2.42
N TYR A 300 36.65 22.72 3.54
CA TYR A 300 37.12 21.36 3.83
C TYR A 300 36.24 20.24 3.23
N GLY A 301 35.10 20.58 2.61
CA GLY A 301 34.17 19.60 2.03
C GLY A 301 33.42 18.75 3.06
N THR A 302 32.76 17.69 2.61
CA THR A 302 31.89 16.80 3.40
C THR A 302 32.47 15.41 3.67
N GLU A 303 33.68 15.14 3.17
CA GLU A 303 34.35 13.83 3.28
C GLU A 303 35.84 13.96 3.66
N ARG A 304 36.34 13.06 4.51
CA ARG A 304 37.76 13.03 4.94
C ARG A 304 38.14 11.64 5.40
N SER A 305 39.33 11.18 4.99
CA SER A 305 39.92 9.93 5.46
C SER A 305 41.31 10.20 6.03
N GLY A 306 41.62 9.61 7.18
CA GLY A 306 42.91 9.80 7.85
C GLY A 306 43.01 9.00 9.14
N PHE A 307 43.78 9.51 10.10
CA PHE A 307 43.91 8.90 11.42
C PHE A 307 43.53 9.89 12.52
N LEU A 308 42.93 9.38 13.59
CA LEU A 308 42.66 10.11 14.83
C LEU A 308 43.01 9.22 16.01
N TYR A 309 43.50 9.80 17.11
CA TYR A 309 43.66 9.06 18.35
C TYR A 309 42.31 9.01 19.07
N LYS A 310 41.71 7.82 19.22
CA LYS A 310 40.51 7.62 20.04
C LYS A 310 40.92 7.24 21.46
N LYS A 311 40.29 7.83 22.47
CA LYS A 311 40.48 7.45 23.89
C LYS A 311 39.81 6.09 24.15
N SER A 312 40.48 5.18 24.87
CA SER A 312 39.91 3.89 25.27
C SER A 312 38.99 4.01 26.47
N ASP A 313 37.90 3.23 26.46
CA ASP A 313 36.78 3.31 27.39
C ASP A 313 36.98 2.43 28.64
N GLY A 314 37.98 1.52 28.62
CA GLY A 314 38.29 0.63 29.74
C GLY A 314 39.08 1.28 30.89
N LEU A 315 39.29 0.52 31.96
CA LEU A 315 39.92 0.93 33.23
C LEU A 315 41.24 1.73 33.11
N ARG A 316 41.98 1.58 32.01
CA ARG A 316 43.07 2.49 31.62
C ARG A 316 42.67 3.27 30.37
N LYS A 317 42.34 4.55 30.57
CA LYS A 317 41.97 5.50 29.50
C LYS A 317 43.23 5.97 28.75
N MET A 318 43.55 5.32 27.63
CA MET A 318 44.72 5.60 26.79
C MET A 318 44.31 6.04 25.39
N TRP A 319 45.12 6.89 24.75
CA TRP A 319 44.93 7.32 23.37
C TRP A 319 45.42 6.23 22.40
N GLN A 320 44.59 5.85 21.42
CA GLN A 320 44.87 4.78 20.45
C GLN A 320 44.64 5.28 19.02
N LYS A 321 45.68 5.30 18.17
CA LYS A 321 45.56 5.76 16.77
C LYS A 321 44.64 4.82 15.98
N ARG A 322 43.52 5.35 15.48
CA ARG A 322 42.50 4.68 14.66
C ARG A 322 42.50 5.27 13.26
N LYS A 323 42.27 4.44 12.24
CA LYS A 323 41.88 4.94 10.92
C LYS A 323 40.42 5.38 10.99
N CYS A 324 40.16 6.61 10.59
CA CYS A 324 38.83 7.20 10.56
C CYS A 324 38.50 7.66 9.13
N SER A 325 37.25 7.50 8.72
CA SER A 325 36.80 7.91 7.38
C SER A 325 35.34 8.38 7.40
N VAL A 326 35.13 9.65 7.05
CA VAL A 326 33.82 10.26 6.79
C VAL A 326 33.54 10.16 5.29
N HIS A 327 32.45 9.49 4.93
CA HIS A 327 32.01 9.28 3.55
C HIS A 327 30.50 9.01 3.51
N ASN A 328 29.77 9.55 2.53
CA ASN A 328 28.32 9.41 2.38
C ASN A 328 27.53 9.68 3.69
N CYS A 329 27.86 10.74 4.43
CA CYS A 329 27.20 11.13 5.70
C CYS A 329 27.41 10.17 6.91
N TYR A 330 28.34 9.21 6.83
CA TYR A 330 28.72 8.34 7.97
C TYR A 330 30.19 8.50 8.33
N LEU A 331 30.49 8.54 9.62
CA LEU A 331 31.86 8.30 10.13
C LEU A 331 32.06 6.80 10.34
N THR A 332 33.19 6.28 9.87
CA THR A 332 33.67 4.92 10.12
C THR A 332 34.97 4.94 10.92
N ILE A 333 35.08 4.08 11.93
CA ILE A 333 36.20 4.02 12.88
C ILE A 333 36.74 2.58 12.93
N ALA A 334 37.97 2.36 12.49
CA ALA A 334 38.58 1.03 12.50
C ALA A 334 38.96 0.56 13.93
N HIS A 335 38.83 -0.75 14.18
CA HIS A 335 39.27 -1.38 15.43
C HIS A 335 40.78 -1.70 15.44
N ALA A 336 41.30 -2.25 16.55
CA ALA A 336 42.70 -2.71 16.63
C ALA A 336 42.92 -4.02 15.88
N THR A 337 41.92 -4.92 15.92
CA THR A 337 41.93 -6.20 15.22
C THR A 337 41.39 -5.98 13.80
N PRO A 338 42.19 -6.25 12.74
CA PRO A 338 41.75 -6.01 11.35
C PRO A 338 40.54 -6.87 10.93
N ASN A 339 40.27 -7.94 11.68
CA ASN A 339 39.16 -8.86 11.42
C ASN A 339 37.80 -8.38 11.99
N LYS A 340 37.75 -7.27 12.75
CA LYS A 340 36.48 -6.70 13.27
C LYS A 340 36.02 -5.55 12.35
N PRO A 341 34.79 -5.58 11.81
CA PRO A 341 34.30 -4.53 10.91
C PRO A 341 34.28 -3.15 11.60
N PRO A 342 34.64 -2.05 10.91
CA PRO A 342 34.68 -0.72 11.51
C PRO A 342 33.35 -0.30 12.15
N THR A 343 33.43 0.39 13.30
CA THR A 343 32.25 1.03 13.91
C THR A 343 31.77 2.15 12.98
N ARG A 344 30.49 2.11 12.59
CA ARG A 344 29.87 3.08 11.67
C ARG A 344 28.84 3.92 12.42
N LEU A 345 28.96 5.24 12.37
CA LEU A 345 28.10 6.21 13.04
C LEU A 345 27.39 7.11 12.01
N ASN A 346 26.08 7.28 12.14
CA ASN A 346 25.30 8.19 11.30
C ASN A 346 25.47 9.63 11.83
N LEU A 347 26.07 10.51 11.02
CA LEU A 347 26.40 11.88 11.46
C LEU A 347 25.16 12.75 11.68
N LEU A 348 24.03 12.44 11.05
CA LEU A 348 22.74 13.09 11.35
C LEU A 348 22.36 12.97 12.83
N THR A 349 22.64 11.82 13.44
CA THR A 349 22.36 11.49 14.85
C THR A 349 23.52 11.80 15.81
N CYS A 350 24.58 12.46 15.33
CA CYS A 350 25.75 12.81 16.16
C CYS A 350 25.86 14.32 16.39
N GLN A 351 26.52 14.72 17.47
CA GLN A 351 26.91 16.11 17.75
C GLN A 351 28.43 16.20 17.93
N VAL A 352 29.06 17.11 17.19
CA VAL A 352 30.48 17.44 17.34
C VAL A 352 30.61 18.54 18.39
N LYS A 353 31.52 18.38 19.35
CA LYS A 353 31.84 19.37 20.37
C LYS A 353 33.37 19.55 20.45
N PRO A 354 33.93 20.69 20.01
CA PRO A 354 35.33 21.00 20.25
C PRO A 354 35.64 21.03 21.75
N ASN A 355 36.83 20.58 22.15
CA ASN A 355 37.29 20.78 23.53
C ASN A 355 37.75 22.24 23.71
N VAL A 356 37.40 22.83 24.86
CA VAL A 356 37.71 24.24 25.20
C VAL A 356 39.12 24.38 25.79
N GLU A 357 39.65 23.32 26.41
CA GLU A 357 40.95 23.32 27.08
C GLU A 357 42.09 22.86 26.16
N ASP A 358 41.90 21.75 25.43
CA ASP A 358 42.85 21.25 24.44
C ASP A 358 42.24 21.35 23.03
N LYS A 359 42.71 22.34 22.27
CA LYS A 359 42.28 22.58 20.89
C LYS A 359 42.58 21.46 19.90
N LYS A 360 43.45 20.49 20.24
CA LYS A 360 43.66 19.29 19.41
C LYS A 360 42.61 18.20 19.68
N CYS A 361 41.81 18.34 20.73
CA CYS A 361 40.76 17.41 21.11
C CYS A 361 39.36 17.85 20.65
N PHE A 362 38.53 16.87 20.32
CA PHE A 362 37.10 17.07 20.16
C PHE A 362 36.32 15.80 20.54
N ASP A 363 35.08 15.99 20.96
CA ASP A 363 34.16 14.93 21.30
C ASP A 363 33.11 14.78 20.19
N LEU A 364 32.81 13.53 19.81
CA LEU A 364 31.67 13.18 18.98
C LEU A 364 30.66 12.42 19.84
N ILE A 365 29.55 13.07 20.17
CA ILE A 365 28.45 12.51 20.94
C ILE A 365 27.49 11.82 19.98
N SER A 366 27.22 10.55 20.18
CA SER A 366 26.17 9.78 19.49
C SER A 366 25.13 9.30 20.51
N HIS A 367 23.94 8.91 20.03
CA HIS A 367 22.77 8.58 20.86
C HIS A 367 23.02 7.67 22.09
N ASN A 368 24.03 6.81 22.07
CA ASN A 368 24.38 5.90 23.17
C ASN A 368 25.84 6.01 23.66
N ARG A 369 26.66 6.95 23.13
CA ARG A 369 28.11 7.01 23.45
C ARG A 369 28.79 8.30 23.02
N THR A 370 29.72 8.78 23.85
CA THR A 370 30.66 9.85 23.49
C THR A 370 32.02 9.27 23.04
N TYR A 371 32.52 9.72 21.90
CA TYR A 371 33.82 9.36 21.35
C TYR A 371 34.78 10.54 21.48
N HIS A 372 35.72 10.46 22.43
CA HIS A 372 36.80 11.43 22.56
C HIS A 372 37.88 11.18 21.50
N PHE A 373 38.19 12.20 20.70
CA PHE A 373 39.23 12.18 19.68
C PHE A 373 40.31 13.23 19.95
N LEU A 374 41.53 12.93 19.50
CA LEU A 374 42.70 13.80 19.47
C LEU A 374 43.32 13.74 18.07
N ALA A 375 43.52 14.92 17.47
CA ALA A 375 44.17 15.11 16.18
C ALA A 375 45.69 15.33 16.33
N GLU A 376 46.46 15.29 15.22
CA GLU A 376 47.92 15.48 15.31
C GLU A 376 48.28 16.97 15.57
N ASP A 377 47.49 17.91 15.05
CA ASP A 377 47.58 19.35 15.33
C ASP A 377 46.22 20.08 15.35
N GLU A 378 46.25 21.39 15.62
CA GLU A 378 45.06 22.27 15.72
C GLU A 378 44.36 22.46 14.36
N ALA A 379 45.11 22.50 13.25
CA ALA A 379 44.54 22.67 11.91
C ALA A 379 43.88 21.36 11.42
N GLU A 380 44.49 20.22 11.72
CA GLU A 380 43.85 18.90 11.57
C GLU A 380 42.55 18.82 12.39
N CYS A 381 42.56 19.27 13.65
CA CYS A 381 41.37 19.26 14.51
C CYS A 381 40.23 20.09 13.92
N VAL A 382 40.50 21.35 13.55
CA VAL A 382 39.53 22.27 12.91
C VAL A 382 38.99 21.69 11.60
N ALA A 383 39.84 21.06 10.78
CA ALA A 383 39.41 20.44 9.53
C ALA A 383 38.58 19.16 9.73
N TRP A 384 38.89 18.34 10.74
CA TRP A 384 38.07 17.17 11.11
C TRP A 384 36.70 17.59 11.65
N ILE A 385 36.64 18.59 12.55
CA ILE A 385 35.40 19.16 13.07
C ILE A 385 34.56 19.73 11.90
N SER A 386 35.18 20.51 11.01
CA SER A 386 34.50 21.12 9.87
C SER A 386 33.89 20.08 8.94
N VAL A 387 34.63 19.02 8.58
CA VAL A 387 34.10 17.94 7.74
C VAL A 387 32.96 17.20 8.43
N LEU A 388 33.06 16.92 9.74
CA LEU A 388 31.97 16.25 10.47
C LEU A 388 30.70 17.10 10.51
N SER A 389 30.81 18.41 10.73
CA SER A 389 29.67 19.35 10.65
C SER A 389 29.12 19.49 9.22
N ASN A 390 29.99 19.60 8.21
CA ASN A 390 29.58 19.70 6.80
C ASN A 390 28.86 18.43 6.34
N SER A 391 29.40 17.25 6.65
CA SER A 391 28.80 15.95 6.32
C SER A 391 27.48 15.73 7.06
N LYS A 392 27.34 16.24 8.29
CA LYS A 392 26.04 16.27 8.98
C LYS A 392 25.03 17.21 8.31
N GLN A 393 25.46 18.38 7.86
CA GLN A 393 24.59 19.32 7.15
C GLN A 393 24.17 18.77 5.77
N GLU A 394 25.06 18.07 5.07
CA GLU A 394 24.76 17.31 3.86
C GLU A 394 23.77 16.17 4.16
N ALA A 395 23.94 15.44 5.27
CA ALA A 395 22.98 14.41 5.71
C ALA A 395 21.58 14.98 5.92
N LEU A 396 21.50 16.17 6.53
CA LEU A 396 20.25 16.87 6.78
C LEU A 396 19.60 17.34 5.47
N SER A 397 20.37 17.97 4.57
CA SER A 397 19.88 18.38 3.25
C SER A 397 19.45 17.19 2.38
N MET A 398 20.23 16.11 2.34
CA MET A 398 19.88 14.88 1.61
C MET A 398 18.64 14.19 2.20
N ALA A 399 18.37 14.31 3.50
CA ALA A 399 17.15 13.81 4.12
C ALA A 399 15.92 14.68 3.81
N LEU A 400 16.11 15.99 3.60
CA LEU A 400 15.05 16.93 3.23
C LEU A 400 14.72 16.85 1.72
N ASP A 401 15.73 16.83 0.86
CA ASP A 401 15.59 16.82 -0.62
C ASP A 401 15.37 15.41 -1.21
N GLY A 402 15.74 14.35 -0.47
CA GLY A 402 15.85 12.98 -1.00
C GLY A 402 14.53 12.27 -1.32
N THR A 403 13.38 12.85 -0.95
CA THR A 403 12.05 12.21 -1.06
C THR A 403 11.56 11.95 -2.48
N GLN A 404 12.23 12.48 -3.52
CA GLN A 404 11.91 12.15 -4.93
C GLN A 404 12.77 11.02 -5.55
N ARG A 405 13.81 10.49 -4.89
CA ARG A 405 14.68 9.44 -5.50
C ARG A 405 15.13 8.33 -4.54
N ARG A 406 14.19 7.42 -4.22
CA ARG A 406 14.48 6.04 -3.77
C ARG A 406 13.55 4.99 -4.41
N GLY A 407 13.56 4.90 -5.74
CA GLY A 407 13.07 3.70 -6.44
C GLY A 407 14.10 2.58 -6.38
N GLY A 408 13.73 1.37 -5.95
CA GLY A 408 14.75 0.33 -5.73
C GLY A 408 14.34 -1.08 -5.28
N GLY A 409 13.05 -1.45 -5.31
CA GLY A 409 12.65 -2.86 -5.11
C GLY A 409 11.31 -3.07 -4.42
N GLY A 410 10.24 -3.25 -5.20
CA GLY A 410 8.94 -3.72 -4.72
C GLY A 410 8.25 -2.78 -3.73
N GLU A 411 7.96 -1.54 -4.14
CA GLU A 411 7.11 -0.62 -3.36
C GLU A 411 5.78 -1.29 -3.00
N SER A 412 5.35 -1.15 -1.73
CA SER A 412 4.10 -1.77 -1.28
C SER A 412 2.91 -0.85 -1.54
N SER A 413 1.74 -1.45 -1.76
CA SER A 413 0.47 -0.71 -1.86
C SER A 413 0.13 0.11 -0.60
N VAL A 414 0.86 -0.09 0.50
CA VAL A 414 0.68 0.61 1.78
C VAL A 414 1.50 1.90 1.83
N ASP A 415 2.68 1.93 1.20
CA ASP A 415 3.51 3.13 1.06
C ASP A 415 2.82 4.16 0.15
N ASP A 416 2.25 3.70 -0.97
CA ASP A 416 1.43 4.51 -1.88
C ASP A 416 0.21 5.11 -1.18
N LEU A 417 -0.51 4.29 -0.40
CA LEU A 417 -1.65 4.73 0.39
C LEU A 417 -1.23 5.79 1.43
N THR A 418 -0.12 5.57 2.12
CA THR A 418 0.41 6.49 3.14
C THR A 418 0.85 7.83 2.52
N ARG A 419 1.47 7.82 1.33
CA ARG A 419 1.75 9.02 0.54
C ARG A 419 0.45 9.76 0.18
N ALA A 420 -0.53 9.06 -0.41
CA ALA A 420 -1.78 9.67 -0.85
C ALA A 420 -2.63 10.26 0.30
N ILE A 421 -2.66 9.61 1.46
CA ILE A 421 -3.29 10.17 2.68
C ILE A 421 -2.54 11.42 3.15
N THR A 422 -1.20 11.40 3.17
CA THR A 422 -0.38 12.53 3.59
C THR A 422 -0.61 13.77 2.73
N ASP A 423 -0.72 13.60 1.41
CA ASP A 423 -0.97 14.71 0.48
C ASP A 423 -2.42 15.22 0.56
N ASP A 424 -3.41 14.39 0.86
CA ASP A 424 -4.77 14.90 1.10
C ASP A 424 -4.88 15.62 2.45
N ILE A 425 -4.13 15.19 3.48
CA ILE A 425 -4.00 15.90 4.75
C ILE A 425 -3.38 17.29 4.53
N ARG A 426 -2.32 17.41 3.72
CA ARG A 426 -1.73 18.73 3.37
C ARG A 426 -2.74 19.68 2.71
N ARG A 427 -3.72 19.15 1.97
CA ARG A 427 -4.80 19.90 1.31
C ARG A 427 -6.01 20.21 2.20
N MET A 428 -6.04 19.76 3.46
CA MET A 428 -7.17 20.06 4.36
C MET A 428 -7.18 21.53 4.83
N PRO A 429 -8.35 22.08 5.22
CA PRO A 429 -8.48 23.48 5.64
C PRO A 429 -7.48 23.90 6.73
N GLY A 430 -6.66 24.90 6.40
CA GLY A 430 -5.62 25.45 7.29
C GLY A 430 -4.34 24.63 7.37
N ASN A 431 -4.24 23.41 6.82
CA ASN A 431 -3.03 22.59 6.87
C ASN A 431 -1.90 23.11 5.96
N ASN A 432 -2.18 24.10 5.12
CA ASN A 432 -1.19 24.90 4.38
C ASN A 432 -0.44 25.92 5.26
N ASN A 433 -0.87 26.13 6.51
CA ASN A 433 -0.24 27.02 7.49
C ASN A 433 -0.04 26.30 8.84
N CYS A 434 1.08 26.56 9.51
CA CYS A 434 1.37 26.04 10.85
C CYS A 434 0.26 26.39 11.83
N CYS A 435 -0.19 25.40 12.61
CA CYS A 435 -1.29 25.53 13.56
C CYS A 435 -1.16 26.74 14.48
N ASP A 436 0.07 27.09 14.89
CA ASP A 436 0.34 28.08 15.96
C ASP A 436 0.91 29.41 15.48
N CYS A 437 1.88 29.39 14.56
CA CYS A 437 2.58 30.61 14.11
C CYS A 437 2.29 31.01 12.65
N GLY A 438 1.36 30.32 11.97
CA GLY A 438 0.95 30.64 10.60
C GLY A 438 1.98 30.41 9.49
N ALA A 439 3.23 30.04 9.80
CA ALA A 439 4.28 29.75 8.82
C ALA A 439 3.81 28.72 7.77
N PRO A 440 4.10 28.90 6.47
CA PRO A 440 3.60 28.01 5.42
C PRO A 440 4.17 26.59 5.51
N ASP A 441 3.53 25.67 4.79
CA ASP A 441 3.98 24.29 4.52
C ASP A 441 4.45 23.50 5.78
N PRO A 442 3.60 23.36 6.81
CA PRO A 442 3.95 22.69 8.06
C PRO A 442 4.20 21.17 7.91
N GLY A 443 5.47 20.77 7.92
CA GLY A 443 5.90 19.38 7.74
C GLY A 443 5.85 18.46 8.98
N TRP A 444 5.35 18.89 10.14
CA TRP A 444 5.41 18.13 11.39
C TRP A 444 4.03 17.89 12.02
N LEU A 445 3.66 16.63 12.16
CA LEU A 445 2.36 16.14 12.63
C LEU A 445 2.36 15.87 14.14
N SER A 446 1.35 16.37 14.85
CA SER A 446 1.01 15.89 16.19
C SER A 446 0.01 14.73 16.11
N THR A 447 0.47 13.49 16.35
CA THR A 447 -0.33 12.27 16.10
C THR A 447 -1.49 12.06 17.06
N ASN A 448 -1.49 12.71 18.22
CA ASN A 448 -2.59 12.66 19.20
C ASN A 448 -3.59 13.82 19.06
N LEU A 449 -3.24 14.89 18.35
CA LEU A 449 -4.07 16.10 18.20
C LEU A 449 -4.62 16.28 16.76
N GLY A 450 -4.00 15.66 15.75
CA GLY A 450 -4.44 15.76 14.36
C GLY A 450 -4.09 17.09 13.65
N ILE A 451 -3.04 17.76 14.10
CA ILE A 451 -2.60 19.08 13.61
C ILE A 451 -1.20 19.05 12.97
N LEU A 452 -0.95 20.01 12.07
CA LEU A 452 0.35 20.23 11.44
C LEU A 452 1.04 21.51 11.94
N THR A 453 2.34 21.40 12.24
CA THR A 453 3.21 22.46 12.76
C THR A 453 4.45 22.64 11.89
N CYS A 454 5.04 23.84 11.87
CA CYS A 454 6.36 24.06 11.28
C CYS A 454 7.46 23.51 12.20
N ILE A 455 8.68 23.34 11.67
CA ILE A 455 9.80 22.72 12.42
C ILE A 455 10.08 23.39 13.77
N GLU A 456 10.01 24.72 13.84
CA GLU A 456 10.28 25.50 15.05
C GLU A 456 9.20 25.29 16.13
N CYS A 457 7.92 25.37 15.77
CA CYS A 457 6.82 25.09 16.69
C CYS A 457 6.77 23.62 17.11
N SER A 458 7.14 22.70 16.20
CA SER A 458 7.26 21.27 16.50
C SER A 458 8.28 20.98 17.61
N GLY A 459 9.33 21.80 17.73
CA GLY A 459 10.30 21.73 18.84
C GLY A 459 9.64 22.04 20.19
N ILE A 460 8.89 23.14 20.27
CA ILE A 460 8.14 23.53 21.48
C ILE A 460 7.11 22.45 21.85
N HIS A 461 6.44 21.85 20.87
CA HIS A 461 5.53 20.72 21.10
C HIS A 461 6.24 19.46 21.65
N ARG A 462 7.53 19.25 21.39
CA ARG A 462 8.32 18.19 22.04
C ARG A 462 8.67 18.56 23.49
N GLU A 463 8.96 19.83 23.78
CA GLU A 463 9.21 20.32 25.15
C GLU A 463 7.98 20.18 26.06
N MET A 464 6.75 20.29 25.53
CA MET A 464 5.51 20.03 26.30
C MET A 464 5.32 18.57 26.72
N GLY A 465 6.07 17.63 26.14
CA GLY A 465 6.03 16.20 26.47
C GLY A 465 4.90 15.40 25.82
N VAL A 466 5.12 14.08 25.73
CA VAL A 466 4.27 13.11 25.00
C VAL A 466 2.87 12.88 25.58
N HIS A 467 2.56 13.50 26.72
CA HIS A 467 1.22 13.53 27.33
C HIS A 467 0.39 14.75 26.88
N VAL A 468 1.03 15.75 26.24
CA VAL A 468 0.36 16.90 25.61
C VAL A 468 0.38 16.77 24.08
N SER A 469 1.55 16.47 23.50
CA SER A 469 1.73 16.41 22.04
C SER A 469 2.79 15.39 21.60
N ARG A 470 2.49 14.63 20.54
CA ARG A 470 3.36 13.56 20.01
C ARG A 470 3.77 13.89 18.58
N ILE A 471 4.95 14.48 18.42
CA ILE A 471 5.43 14.98 17.14
C ILE A 471 6.17 13.91 16.32
N LYS A 472 5.67 13.64 15.11
CA LYS A 472 6.38 12.95 14.00
C LYS A 472 6.49 13.88 12.79
N SER A 473 7.45 13.64 11.90
CA SER A 473 7.60 14.33 10.61
C SER A 473 6.74 13.66 9.53
N LEU A 474 6.20 14.45 8.59
CA LEU A 474 5.54 13.95 7.38
C LEU A 474 6.52 13.50 6.27
N SER A 475 7.84 13.57 6.49
CA SER A 475 8.85 13.21 5.49
C SER A 475 10.11 12.52 6.04
N LEU A 476 10.46 12.76 7.31
CA LEU A 476 11.67 12.20 7.93
C LEU A 476 11.41 10.95 8.79
N ASP A 477 10.21 10.87 9.39
CA ASP A 477 9.76 9.70 10.13
C ASP A 477 8.99 8.78 9.17
N SER A 478 9.14 7.47 9.34
CA SER A 478 8.18 6.55 8.76
C SER A 478 6.83 6.72 9.48
N LEU A 479 5.71 6.62 8.77
CA LEU A 479 4.36 6.78 9.35
C LEU A 479 3.47 5.58 9.03
N GLY A 480 2.80 5.03 10.04
CA GLY A 480 1.73 4.06 9.84
C GLY A 480 0.46 4.79 9.38
N THR A 481 -0.47 4.11 8.70
CA THR A 481 -1.75 4.78 8.34
C THR A 481 -2.54 5.18 9.59
N SER A 482 -2.33 4.51 10.74
CA SER A 482 -2.88 4.96 12.03
C SER A 482 -2.31 6.30 12.53
N ASP A 483 -1.09 6.71 12.15
CA ASP A 483 -0.52 8.01 12.57
C ASP A 483 -1.24 9.18 11.88
N LEU A 484 -1.69 8.95 10.65
CA LEU A 484 -2.40 9.92 9.82
C LEU A 484 -3.90 10.04 10.17
N LEU A 485 -4.43 9.12 10.99
CA LEU A 485 -5.86 8.95 11.22
C LEU A 485 -6.55 10.18 11.83
N LEU A 486 -5.97 10.80 12.86
CA LEU A 486 -6.55 12.03 13.43
C LEU A 486 -6.38 13.24 12.50
N ALA A 487 -5.21 13.38 11.87
CA ALA A 487 -4.96 14.50 10.96
C ALA A 487 -5.87 14.48 9.72
N ARG A 488 -6.32 13.29 9.28
CA ARG A 488 -7.31 13.12 8.22
C ARG A 488 -8.71 13.67 8.56
N ASN A 489 -9.07 13.73 9.84
CA ASN A 489 -10.42 14.05 10.30
C ASN A 489 -10.53 15.38 11.07
N VAL A 490 -9.40 16.01 11.42
CA VAL A 490 -9.33 17.25 12.22
C VAL A 490 -8.85 18.44 11.38
N GLY A 491 -7.55 18.54 11.10
CA GLY A 491 -6.96 19.68 10.38
C GLY A 491 -6.89 20.99 11.20
N ASN A 492 -5.97 21.87 10.80
CA ASN A 492 -5.60 23.05 11.56
C ASN A 492 -6.71 24.11 11.69
N SER A 493 -7.62 24.24 10.71
CA SER A 493 -8.75 25.20 10.83
C SER A 493 -9.69 24.80 11.95
N GLY A 494 -10.31 23.62 11.84
CA GLY A 494 -11.31 23.14 12.81
C GLY A 494 -10.73 22.93 14.22
N PHE A 495 -9.44 22.59 14.32
CA PHE A 495 -8.75 22.59 15.62
C PHE A 495 -8.64 23.99 16.24
N ASN A 496 -8.23 24.99 15.46
CA ASN A 496 -8.08 26.37 15.94
C ASN A 496 -9.43 27.07 16.20
N GLU A 497 -10.48 26.73 15.45
CA GLU A 497 -11.85 27.19 15.73
C GLU A 497 -12.32 26.86 17.15
N ILE A 498 -11.79 25.77 17.73
CA ILE A 498 -12.01 25.38 19.13
C ILE A 498 -10.94 26.00 20.03
N LEU A 499 -9.66 25.69 19.80
CA LEU A 499 -8.55 26.01 20.72
C LEU A 499 -8.20 27.50 20.77
N GLU A 500 -8.59 28.28 19.76
CA GLU A 500 -8.37 29.73 19.64
C GLU A 500 -9.72 30.49 19.56
N GLY A 501 -10.86 29.83 19.82
CA GLY A 501 -12.20 30.39 19.64
C GLY A 501 -12.55 31.61 20.53
N ASN A 502 -11.72 31.93 21.53
CA ASN A 502 -11.80 33.11 22.40
C ASN A 502 -10.59 34.06 22.23
N LEU A 503 -9.75 33.87 21.21
CA LEU A 503 -8.64 34.78 20.90
C LEU A 503 -9.19 36.15 20.50
N LEU A 504 -8.80 37.21 21.23
CA LEU A 504 -9.45 38.54 21.13
C LEU A 504 -9.00 39.34 19.90
N SER A 505 -7.81 39.05 19.38
CA SER A 505 -7.30 39.63 18.13
C SER A 505 -6.36 38.64 17.43
N PRO A 506 -6.40 38.52 16.09
CA PRO A 506 -5.38 37.79 15.32
C PRO A 506 -3.95 38.26 15.60
N SER A 507 -3.76 39.50 16.04
CA SER A 507 -2.44 40.04 16.44
C SER A 507 -1.87 39.46 17.75
N GLN A 508 -2.64 38.63 18.46
CA GLN A 508 -2.15 37.85 19.61
C GLN A 508 -1.55 36.50 19.19
N LYS A 509 -1.76 36.08 17.93
CA LYS A 509 -1.17 34.87 17.38
C LYS A 509 0.21 35.21 16.81
N PRO A 510 1.27 34.47 17.17
CA PRO A 510 2.61 34.73 16.66
C PRO A 510 2.69 34.46 15.14
N SER A 511 3.69 35.05 14.51
CA SER A 511 4.00 34.90 13.09
C SER A 511 5.23 34.01 12.86
N GLN A 512 5.54 33.70 11.59
CA GLN A 512 6.82 33.06 11.23
C GLN A 512 8.06 33.93 11.56
N HIS A 513 7.89 35.21 11.84
CA HIS A 513 8.98 36.12 12.22
C HIS A 513 9.01 36.43 13.73
N SER A 514 8.00 35.97 14.47
CA SER A 514 7.90 36.12 15.93
C SER A 514 8.98 35.33 16.65
N HIS A 515 9.50 35.89 17.74
CA HIS A 515 10.59 35.29 18.51
C HIS A 515 10.19 33.97 19.17
N MET A 516 11.15 33.06 19.38
CA MET A 516 10.87 31.73 19.95
C MET A 516 10.23 31.78 21.35
N THR A 517 10.52 32.80 22.16
CA THR A 517 9.84 33.03 23.45
C THR A 517 8.35 33.31 23.26
N GLU A 518 8.00 34.29 22.41
CA GLU A 518 6.62 34.67 22.07
C GLU A 518 5.82 33.48 21.53
N ARG A 519 6.44 32.68 20.64
CA ARG A 519 5.84 31.43 20.14
C ARG A 519 5.63 30.40 21.25
N LYS A 520 6.59 30.25 22.16
CA LYS A 520 6.53 29.31 23.28
C LYS A 520 5.43 29.71 24.27
N ASP A 521 5.37 30.97 24.66
CA ASP A 521 4.37 31.51 25.58
C ASP A 521 2.94 31.35 25.01
N PHE A 522 2.77 31.57 23.70
CA PHE A 522 1.50 31.32 23.01
C PHE A 522 1.13 29.82 22.97
N ILE A 523 2.07 28.94 22.61
CA ILE A 523 1.83 27.49 22.53
C ILE A 523 1.50 26.91 23.92
N LEU A 524 2.23 27.30 24.97
CA LEU A 524 1.92 26.92 26.35
C LEU A 524 0.52 27.44 26.77
N SER A 525 0.22 28.70 26.47
CA SER A 525 -1.12 29.29 26.71
C SER A 525 -2.25 28.56 25.98
N LYS A 526 -1.97 27.98 24.81
CA LYS A 526 -2.95 27.28 23.96
C LYS A 526 -3.19 25.83 24.40
N TYR A 527 -2.14 25.07 24.71
CA TYR A 527 -2.24 23.61 24.97
C TYR A 527 -2.14 23.22 26.46
N GLN A 528 -1.42 23.99 27.29
CA GLN A 528 -1.29 23.73 28.73
C GLN A 528 -2.31 24.53 29.55
N ASP A 529 -2.32 25.86 29.44
CA ASP A 529 -3.26 26.70 30.20
C ASP A 529 -4.68 26.73 29.59
N VAL A 530 -4.75 26.49 28.29
CA VAL A 530 -5.98 26.47 27.48
C VAL A 530 -6.77 27.79 27.65
N ASN A 531 -6.05 28.90 27.48
CA ASN A 531 -6.52 30.26 27.72
C ASN A 531 -7.49 30.77 26.64
N PHE A 532 -7.28 30.38 25.38
CA PHE A 532 -8.02 30.90 24.22
C PHE A 532 -9.28 30.10 23.86
N VAL A 533 -9.77 29.23 24.74
CA VAL A 533 -10.95 28.37 24.53
C VAL A 533 -12.23 28.99 25.06
N ARG A 534 -13.34 28.73 24.37
CA ARG A 534 -14.71 29.03 24.83
C ARG A 534 -15.08 28.15 26.03
N ARG A 535 -14.79 28.66 27.23
CA ARG A 535 -15.20 28.07 28.51
C ARG A 535 -16.70 28.25 28.72
N SER A 536 -17.46 27.15 28.73
CA SER A 536 -18.85 27.12 29.22
C SER A 536 -18.85 26.67 30.69
N SER A 537 -19.73 27.21 31.53
CA SER A 537 -19.89 26.82 32.94
C SER A 537 -20.67 25.49 33.08
N ASN A 538 -20.15 24.45 32.42
CA ASN A 538 -20.73 23.12 32.39
C ASN A 538 -20.46 22.37 33.70
N SER A 539 -21.46 21.67 34.23
CA SER A 539 -21.23 20.72 35.34
C SER A 539 -20.45 19.49 34.86
N ALA A 540 -19.75 18.79 35.75
CA ALA A 540 -19.09 17.52 35.41
C ALA A 540 -20.08 16.50 34.79
N SER A 541 -21.31 16.43 35.31
CA SER A 541 -22.41 15.62 34.73
C SER A 541 -22.78 16.03 33.30
N THR A 542 -22.72 17.33 32.99
CA THR A 542 -22.96 17.87 31.63
C THR A 542 -21.84 17.47 30.69
N LEU A 543 -20.58 17.60 31.11
CA LEU A 543 -19.41 17.17 30.32
C LEU A 543 -19.42 15.66 30.07
N ARG A 544 -19.78 14.86 31.08
CA ARG A 544 -19.90 13.39 30.99
C ARG A 544 -21.02 12.95 30.03
N LEU A 545 -22.13 13.68 29.98
CA LEU A 545 -23.19 13.46 29.00
C LEU A 545 -22.75 13.87 27.58
N GLY A 546 -22.08 15.02 27.44
CA GLY A 546 -21.51 15.47 26.17
C GLY A 546 -20.48 14.50 25.60
N LEU A 547 -19.60 13.95 26.45
CA LEU A 547 -18.63 12.91 26.09
C LEU A 547 -19.32 11.64 25.57
N GLN A 548 -20.39 11.21 26.24
CA GLN A 548 -21.19 10.09 25.76
C GLN A 548 -21.85 10.38 24.40
N GLU A 549 -22.39 11.59 24.19
CA GLU A 549 -23.05 11.94 22.94
C GLU A 549 -22.06 12.09 21.78
N ALA A 550 -20.93 12.78 21.99
CA ALA A 550 -19.86 12.92 20.99
C ALA A 550 -19.32 11.57 20.50
N THR A 551 -19.23 10.59 21.42
CA THR A 551 -18.84 9.22 21.08
C THR A 551 -19.92 8.49 20.27
N LYS A 552 -21.22 8.78 20.50
CA LYS A 552 -22.35 8.21 19.74
C LYS A 552 -22.54 8.82 18.36
N SER A 553 -22.35 10.14 18.24
CA SER A 553 -22.47 10.87 16.98
C SER A 553 -21.22 10.76 16.09
N CYS A 554 -20.11 10.26 16.64
CA CYS A 554 -18.77 10.30 16.03
C CYS A 554 -18.31 11.74 15.72
N ASP A 555 -18.57 12.66 16.66
CA ASP A 555 -18.18 14.06 16.55
C ASP A 555 -16.80 14.31 17.19
N ILE A 556 -15.76 14.29 16.36
CA ILE A 556 -14.37 14.56 16.76
C ILE A 556 -14.17 16.00 17.26
N TYR A 557 -14.93 16.97 16.77
CA TYR A 557 -14.80 18.38 17.17
C TYR A 557 -15.39 18.60 18.57
N LEU A 558 -16.53 17.97 18.87
CA LEU A 558 -17.09 17.97 20.22
C LEU A 558 -16.17 17.25 21.22
N LEU A 559 -15.48 16.16 20.82
CA LEU A 559 -14.45 15.53 21.65
C LEU A 559 -13.23 16.44 21.90
N ILE A 560 -12.73 17.14 20.88
CA ILE A 560 -11.65 18.13 21.03
C ILE A 560 -12.10 19.27 21.95
N GLN A 561 -13.34 19.75 21.84
CA GLN A 561 -13.89 20.78 22.73
C GLN A 561 -13.98 20.30 24.19
N LEU A 562 -14.38 19.05 24.43
CA LEU A 562 -14.45 18.46 25.77
C LEU A 562 -13.05 18.25 26.37
N TYR A 563 -12.09 17.76 25.58
CA TYR A 563 -10.68 17.64 25.97
C TYR A 563 -10.07 19.01 26.32
N ALA A 564 -10.35 20.04 25.51
CA ALA A 564 -9.94 21.42 25.75
C ALA A 564 -10.62 22.03 26.99
N GLN A 565 -11.87 21.65 27.29
CA GLN A 565 -12.55 21.97 28.55
C GLN A 565 -12.10 21.11 29.74
N ARG A 566 -11.01 20.33 29.59
CA ARG A 566 -10.42 19.44 30.61
C ARG A 566 -11.39 18.39 31.17
N ALA A 567 -12.30 17.88 30.34
CA ALA A 567 -13.17 16.76 30.70
C ALA A 567 -12.39 15.45 30.88
N GLU A 568 -12.76 14.65 31.88
CA GLU A 568 -12.12 13.36 32.18
C GLU A 568 -12.58 12.28 31.18
N LEU A 569 -11.82 12.08 30.11
CA LEU A 569 -12.15 11.14 29.01
C LEU A 569 -12.21 9.67 29.45
N SER A 570 -11.53 9.32 30.55
CA SER A 570 -11.49 7.99 31.17
C SER A 570 -12.63 7.75 32.17
N GLN A 571 -13.48 8.74 32.45
CA GLN A 571 -14.59 8.61 33.38
C GLN A 571 -15.66 7.65 32.84
N SER A 572 -16.28 6.85 33.71
CA SER A 572 -17.42 6.01 33.33
C SER A 572 -18.61 6.88 32.87
N LEU A 573 -19.36 6.42 31.87
CA LEU A 573 -20.48 7.12 31.26
C LEU A 573 -21.75 7.09 32.14
N HIS A 574 -22.73 7.94 31.81
CA HIS A 574 -23.99 8.00 32.56
C HIS A 574 -24.93 6.83 32.23
N THR A 575 -24.95 6.39 30.97
CA THR A 575 -25.66 5.18 30.54
C THR A 575 -24.67 4.20 29.91
N HIS A 576 -24.81 2.91 30.20
CA HIS A 576 -24.02 1.83 29.60
C HIS A 576 -24.84 1.08 28.55
N ILE A 577 -24.17 0.41 27.61
CA ILE A 577 -24.79 -0.45 26.60
C ILE A 577 -24.71 -1.93 27.01
N GLN A 578 -23.58 -2.38 27.55
CA GLN A 578 -23.38 -3.78 27.99
C GLN A 578 -23.11 -3.86 29.49
N GLU A 579 -22.14 -3.11 30.02
CA GLU A 579 -21.67 -3.26 31.41
C GLU A 579 -21.61 -1.93 32.17
N LYS A 580 -21.93 -1.94 33.47
CA LYS A 580 -21.70 -0.78 34.34
C LYS A 580 -20.19 -0.50 34.39
N GLY A 581 -19.79 0.76 34.56
CA GLY A 581 -18.38 1.15 34.54
C GLY A 581 -17.82 1.46 33.14
N GLU A 582 -18.53 1.12 32.05
CA GLU A 582 -18.17 1.52 30.68
C GLU A 582 -17.75 2.99 30.58
N THR A 583 -16.62 3.23 29.91
CA THR A 583 -16.07 4.57 29.61
C THR A 583 -16.33 4.94 28.15
N ALA A 584 -15.99 6.18 27.76
CA ALA A 584 -16.07 6.61 26.36
C ALA A 584 -15.29 5.66 25.41
N LEU A 585 -14.14 5.15 25.87
CA LEU A 585 -13.30 4.26 25.07
C LEU A 585 -13.96 2.88 24.84
N HIS A 586 -14.67 2.33 25.83
CA HIS A 586 -15.45 1.10 25.66
C HIS A 586 -16.58 1.30 24.65
N LEU A 587 -17.31 2.40 24.77
CA LEU A 587 -18.39 2.77 23.85
C LEU A 587 -17.87 2.95 22.40
N ALA A 588 -16.69 3.57 22.24
CA ALA A 588 -16.04 3.70 20.95
C ALA A 588 -15.69 2.33 20.32
N VAL A 589 -15.23 1.34 21.09
CA VAL A 589 -15.01 -0.04 20.59
C VAL A 589 -16.31 -0.69 20.11
N LEU A 590 -17.41 -0.52 20.85
CA LEU A 590 -18.72 -1.08 20.46
C LEU A 590 -19.23 -0.50 19.14
N LEU A 591 -19.09 0.82 18.98
CA LEU A 591 -19.56 1.56 17.80
C LEU A 591 -18.58 1.50 16.61
N ALA A 592 -17.31 1.12 16.83
CA ALA A 592 -16.25 1.18 15.83
C ALA A 592 -16.59 0.42 14.53
N ASP A 593 -16.50 1.15 13.42
CA ASP A 593 -16.54 0.67 12.05
C ASP A 593 -15.40 1.32 11.24
N ARG A 594 -15.34 1.04 9.93
CA ARG A 594 -14.31 1.60 9.05
C ARG A 594 -14.38 3.13 8.88
N THR A 595 -15.35 3.83 9.46
CA THR A 595 -15.50 5.30 9.36
C THR A 595 -15.27 6.04 10.68
N SER A 596 -15.26 5.33 11.82
CA SER A 596 -15.28 5.90 13.16
C SER A 596 -14.03 5.63 14.00
N LEU A 597 -13.03 4.89 13.48
CA LEU A 597 -11.77 4.58 14.21
C LEU A 597 -11.05 5.80 14.79
N HIS A 598 -11.18 6.98 14.17
CA HIS A 598 -10.58 8.23 14.65
C HIS A 598 -11.12 8.67 16.03
N ILE A 599 -12.35 8.28 16.40
CA ILE A 599 -12.95 8.54 17.71
C ILE A 599 -12.27 7.70 18.79
N LEU A 600 -12.09 6.40 18.53
CA LEU A 600 -11.34 5.50 19.40
C LEU A 600 -9.89 5.99 19.57
N ASP A 601 -9.25 6.36 18.46
CA ASP A 601 -7.85 6.80 18.48
C ASP A 601 -7.65 8.10 19.28
N PHE A 602 -8.55 9.09 19.13
CA PHE A 602 -8.47 10.33 19.91
C PHE A 602 -8.64 10.06 21.41
N LEU A 603 -9.60 9.20 21.79
CA LEU A 603 -9.83 8.82 23.19
C LEU A 603 -8.65 8.02 23.76
N ALA A 604 -8.17 7.00 23.04
CA ALA A 604 -7.04 6.17 23.46
C ALA A 604 -5.76 7.00 23.60
N GLN A 605 -5.52 7.94 22.70
CA GLN A 605 -4.30 8.76 22.72
C GLN A 605 -4.31 9.89 23.77
N ASN A 606 -5.47 10.39 24.21
CA ASN A 606 -5.56 11.59 25.07
C ASN A 606 -6.26 11.37 26.43
N CYS A 607 -6.75 10.17 26.75
CA CYS A 607 -7.24 9.86 28.10
C CYS A 607 -6.11 9.63 29.11
N SER A 608 -6.41 9.83 30.40
CA SER A 608 -5.45 9.59 31.50
C SER A 608 -5.27 8.13 31.86
N ASN A 609 -6.20 7.25 31.45
CA ASN A 609 -6.15 5.82 31.70
C ASN A 609 -6.87 5.07 30.57
N VAL A 610 -6.09 4.39 29.71
CA VAL A 610 -6.56 3.52 28.62
C VAL A 610 -7.14 2.21 29.17
N ASP A 611 -6.65 1.78 30.32
CA ASP A 611 -6.88 0.49 30.97
C ASP A 611 -7.97 0.55 32.07
N ALA A 612 -8.82 1.58 32.04
CA ALA A 612 -10.00 1.64 32.89
C ALA A 612 -10.87 0.38 32.71
N GLN A 613 -11.37 -0.18 33.81
CA GLN A 613 -12.15 -1.42 33.82
C GLN A 613 -13.65 -1.16 34.03
N THR A 614 -14.50 -1.97 33.41
CA THR A 614 -15.93 -2.09 33.73
C THR A 614 -16.13 -2.75 35.09
N SER A 615 -17.38 -2.83 35.57
CA SER A 615 -17.73 -3.50 36.83
C SER A 615 -17.45 -5.00 36.84
N SER A 616 -17.22 -5.63 35.68
CA SER A 616 -16.81 -7.03 35.54
C SER A 616 -15.31 -7.18 35.26
N GLY A 617 -14.54 -6.10 35.36
CA GLY A 617 -13.09 -6.09 35.14
C GLY A 617 -12.65 -6.07 33.66
N ASN A 618 -13.57 -6.00 32.70
CA ASN A 618 -13.20 -5.88 31.29
C ASN A 618 -12.61 -4.49 30.99
N THR A 619 -11.58 -4.42 30.16
CA THR A 619 -11.04 -3.16 29.59
C THR A 619 -11.51 -2.96 28.15
N ALA A 620 -11.22 -1.79 27.54
CA ALA A 620 -11.46 -1.56 26.12
C ALA A 620 -10.76 -2.60 25.20
N LEU A 621 -9.63 -3.16 25.65
CA LEU A 621 -8.91 -4.23 24.96
C LEU A 621 -9.64 -5.59 25.06
N HIS A 622 -10.25 -5.89 26.22
CA HIS A 622 -11.17 -7.03 26.37
C HIS A 622 -12.39 -6.87 25.45
N TYR A 623 -13.01 -5.69 25.42
CA TYR A 623 -14.13 -5.39 24.51
C TYR A 623 -13.74 -5.57 23.03
N SER A 624 -12.53 -5.15 22.65
CA SER A 624 -12.04 -5.29 21.27
C SER A 624 -11.87 -6.77 20.88
N CYS A 625 -11.42 -7.60 21.83
CA CYS A 625 -11.31 -9.04 21.65
C CYS A 625 -12.66 -9.77 21.71
N LEU A 626 -13.62 -9.28 22.52
CA LEU A 626 -14.97 -9.81 22.63
C LEU A 626 -15.78 -9.60 21.35
N HIS A 627 -15.64 -8.45 20.69
CA HIS A 627 -16.41 -8.05 19.51
C HIS A 627 -15.64 -8.17 18.18
N ASN A 628 -14.52 -8.90 18.18
CA ASN A 628 -13.61 -9.13 17.04
C ASN A 628 -13.20 -7.85 16.28
N LYS A 629 -12.82 -6.81 17.02
CA LYS A 629 -12.42 -5.50 16.49
C LYS A 629 -10.90 -5.40 16.39
N SER A 630 -10.30 -6.11 15.43
CA SER A 630 -8.83 -6.18 15.28
C SER A 630 -8.16 -4.81 15.08
N ASP A 631 -8.76 -3.87 14.35
CA ASP A 631 -8.24 -2.49 14.24
C ASP A 631 -8.37 -1.69 15.54
N CYS A 632 -9.33 -2.00 16.42
CA CYS A 632 -9.38 -1.41 17.76
C CYS A 632 -8.28 -2.00 18.66
N VAL A 633 -8.01 -3.31 18.57
CA VAL A 633 -6.84 -3.93 19.22
C VAL A 633 -5.57 -3.20 18.78
N LYS A 634 -5.31 -3.09 17.47
CA LYS A 634 -4.16 -2.36 16.91
C LYS A 634 -3.96 -0.96 17.50
N LEU A 635 -5.03 -0.15 17.56
CA LEU A 635 -4.98 1.24 18.05
C LEU A 635 -4.76 1.33 19.57
N LEU A 636 -5.42 0.48 20.36
CA LEU A 636 -5.24 0.40 21.82
C LEU A 636 -3.82 -0.06 22.19
N LEU A 637 -3.28 -1.03 21.44
CA LEU A 637 -1.91 -1.50 21.61
C LEU A 637 -0.87 -0.43 21.25
N ARG A 638 -1.11 0.37 20.20
CA ARG A 638 -0.30 1.57 19.91
C ARG A 638 -0.36 2.60 21.03
N ALA A 639 -1.50 2.72 21.72
CA ALA A 639 -1.68 3.55 22.91
C ALA A 639 -1.12 2.92 24.21
N ARG A 640 -0.43 1.77 24.12
CA ARG A 640 0.17 1.01 25.23
C ARG A 640 -0.85 0.48 26.27
N ALA A 641 -2.04 0.09 25.83
CA ALA A 641 -3.00 -0.64 26.67
C ALA A 641 -2.41 -1.96 27.21
N ASN A 642 -2.65 -2.26 28.48
CA ASN A 642 -2.08 -3.40 29.18
C ASN A 642 -2.77 -4.72 28.79
N THR A 643 -2.00 -5.64 28.22
CA THR A 643 -2.44 -6.96 27.73
C THR A 643 -2.60 -8.01 28.82
N HIS A 644 -2.15 -7.74 30.05
CA HIS A 644 -2.10 -8.70 31.16
C HIS A 644 -3.19 -8.49 32.23
N ILE A 645 -3.96 -7.41 32.15
CA ILE A 645 -5.11 -7.18 33.03
C ILE A 645 -6.12 -8.31 32.86
N LYS A 646 -6.73 -8.73 33.98
CA LYS A 646 -7.74 -9.77 34.03
C LYS A 646 -9.11 -9.23 34.43
N ASN A 647 -10.15 -9.78 33.81
CA ASN A 647 -11.53 -9.55 34.20
C ASN A 647 -11.95 -10.45 35.40
N GLU A 648 -13.19 -10.32 35.88
CA GLU A 648 -13.73 -11.12 36.99
C GLU A 648 -13.76 -12.64 36.70
N LEU A 649 -13.70 -13.05 35.43
CA LEU A 649 -13.57 -14.47 35.03
C LEU A 649 -12.12 -14.98 35.10
N GLY A 650 -11.16 -14.11 35.43
CA GLY A 650 -9.73 -14.42 35.47
C GLY A 650 -9.04 -14.46 34.09
N GLU A 651 -9.75 -14.04 33.05
CA GLU A 651 -9.31 -14.04 31.65
C GLU A 651 -8.60 -12.74 31.30
N THR A 652 -7.53 -12.82 30.52
CA THR A 652 -6.92 -11.66 29.82
C THR A 652 -7.62 -11.41 28.47
N PRO A 653 -7.38 -10.29 27.77
CA PRO A 653 -7.90 -10.07 26.41
C PRO A 653 -7.51 -11.19 25.42
N LEU A 654 -6.33 -11.79 25.61
CA LEU A 654 -5.85 -12.90 24.80
C LEU A 654 -6.57 -14.22 25.11
N ASP A 655 -6.99 -14.45 26.35
CA ASP A 655 -7.80 -15.61 26.72
C ASP A 655 -9.23 -15.47 26.17
N VAL A 656 -9.76 -14.25 26.16
CA VAL A 656 -11.04 -13.91 25.50
C VAL A 656 -10.98 -14.17 23.99
N SER A 657 -9.95 -13.69 23.29
CA SER A 657 -9.81 -13.91 21.83
C SER A 657 -9.60 -15.38 21.49
N ARG A 658 -8.83 -16.13 22.29
CA ARG A 658 -8.68 -17.60 22.19
C ARG A 658 -10.00 -18.34 22.37
N ARG A 659 -10.74 -18.06 23.45
CA ARG A 659 -12.02 -18.70 23.77
C ARG A 659 -13.05 -18.49 22.65
N LEU A 660 -13.04 -17.31 22.03
CA LEU A 660 -13.94 -16.95 20.93
C LEU A 660 -13.39 -17.29 19.54
N LYS A 661 -12.12 -17.71 19.43
CA LYS A 661 -11.39 -18.02 18.17
C LYS A 661 -11.26 -16.83 17.23
N HIS A 662 -11.10 -15.64 17.79
CA HIS A 662 -10.90 -14.38 17.07
C HIS A 662 -9.42 -14.24 16.64
N SER A 663 -9.05 -15.03 15.63
CA SER A 663 -7.66 -15.28 15.19
C SER A 663 -6.81 -14.02 14.99
N ASP A 664 -7.37 -12.96 14.41
CA ASP A 664 -6.64 -11.71 14.15
C ASP A 664 -6.33 -10.97 15.47
N CYS A 665 -7.28 -10.96 16.41
CA CYS A 665 -7.09 -10.38 17.74
C CYS A 665 -6.12 -11.21 18.58
N GLU A 666 -6.16 -12.54 18.45
CA GLU A 666 -5.17 -13.43 19.07
C GLU A 666 -3.76 -13.19 18.51
N ALA A 667 -3.59 -13.11 17.17
CA ALA A 667 -2.28 -12.91 16.54
C ALA A 667 -1.62 -11.59 16.97
N LEU A 668 -2.37 -10.48 16.99
CA LEU A 668 -1.87 -9.17 17.42
C LEU A 668 -1.41 -9.16 18.89
N LEU A 669 -2.12 -9.88 19.76
CA LEU A 669 -1.77 -9.99 21.18
C LEU A 669 -0.61 -10.96 21.42
N GLN A 670 -0.50 -12.05 20.65
CA GLN A 670 0.65 -12.94 20.69
C GLN A 670 1.93 -12.22 20.21
N GLN A 671 1.84 -11.38 19.18
CA GLN A 671 2.97 -10.57 18.69
C GLN A 671 3.57 -9.68 19.78
N ILE A 672 2.76 -9.08 20.67
CA ILE A 672 3.26 -8.34 21.84
C ILE A 672 3.92 -9.27 22.85
N GLN A 673 3.32 -10.43 23.15
CA GLN A 673 3.92 -11.38 24.09
C GLN A 673 5.25 -11.98 23.58
N SER A 674 5.57 -11.84 22.30
CA SER A 674 6.81 -12.30 21.67
C SER A 674 7.73 -11.16 21.19
N ASP A 675 7.49 -9.91 21.63
CA ASP A 675 8.19 -8.67 21.24
C ASP A 675 8.42 -8.52 19.72
N GLN A 676 7.37 -8.84 18.95
CA GLN A 676 7.32 -8.80 17.48
C GLN A 676 6.16 -7.94 16.96
N PHE A 677 5.53 -7.14 17.82
CA PHE A 677 4.46 -6.24 17.43
C PHE A 677 5.05 -4.98 16.80
N ASP A 678 4.79 -4.78 15.51
CA ASP A 678 5.23 -3.58 14.83
C ASP A 678 4.39 -2.37 15.27
N HIS A 679 5.06 -1.36 15.81
CA HIS A 679 4.45 -0.07 16.12
C HIS A 679 4.07 0.72 14.85
N HIS A 680 4.50 0.28 13.66
CA HIS A 680 4.03 0.74 12.36
C HIS A 680 2.62 0.23 12.01
N VAL A 681 1.67 0.63 12.84
CA VAL A 681 0.30 0.14 12.79
C VAL A 681 -0.44 0.69 11.56
N HIS A 682 -0.91 -0.22 10.71
CA HIS A 682 -1.79 0.07 9.58
C HIS A 682 -3.23 -0.41 9.84
N VAL A 683 -4.20 0.49 9.65
CA VAL A 683 -5.63 0.26 9.94
C VAL A 683 -6.51 0.26 8.70
N GLU A 684 -7.57 -0.56 8.70
CA GLU A 684 -8.61 -0.52 7.67
C GLU A 684 -9.60 0.62 7.92
N TYR A 685 -9.39 1.75 7.25
CA TYR A 685 -10.23 2.94 7.36
C TYR A 685 -10.73 3.41 5.98
N GLU A 686 -11.94 3.96 5.93
CA GLU A 686 -12.54 4.54 4.74
C GLU A 686 -11.96 5.95 4.52
N TRP A 687 -10.73 6.03 4.02
CA TRP A 687 -9.95 7.27 3.89
C TRP A 687 -10.62 8.39 3.07
N ARG A 688 -11.61 8.05 2.23
CA ARG A 688 -12.33 8.96 1.31
C ARG A 688 -11.37 9.95 0.66
N LEU A 689 -10.26 9.44 0.12
CA LEU A 689 -9.30 10.27 -0.61
C LEU A 689 -10.01 10.88 -1.81
N ARG A 690 -9.74 12.15 -2.08
CA ARG A 690 -10.29 12.81 -3.26
C ARG A 690 -9.81 12.06 -4.50
N GLN A 691 -10.73 11.48 -5.26
CA GLN A 691 -10.53 11.43 -6.70
C GLN A 691 -10.55 12.90 -7.15
N ASP A 692 -9.54 13.32 -7.90
CA ASP A 692 -9.60 14.61 -8.59
C ASP A 692 -10.64 14.47 -9.71
N ASP A 693 -11.87 14.86 -9.39
CA ASP A 693 -12.98 15.00 -10.33
C ASP A 693 -12.62 16.08 -11.35
N LEU A 694 -11.87 15.68 -12.39
CA LEU A 694 -11.47 16.53 -13.48
C LEU A 694 -12.73 16.93 -14.26
N TYR A 695 -13.13 18.18 -14.09
CA TYR A 695 -14.43 18.71 -14.50
C TYR A 695 -14.80 18.37 -15.95
N ASP A 696 -15.97 17.75 -16.11
CA ASP A 696 -16.70 17.73 -17.37
C ASP A 696 -17.17 19.17 -17.68
N SER A 697 -17.14 19.58 -18.95
CA SER A 697 -17.30 20.99 -19.34
C SER A 697 -18.03 21.14 -20.68
N ASP A 698 -19.26 20.63 -20.75
CA ASP A 698 -20.20 20.94 -21.82
C ASP A 698 -20.80 22.36 -21.66
N ASP A 699 -20.99 23.04 -22.79
CA ASP A 699 -21.84 24.23 -22.97
C ASP A 699 -22.81 23.93 -24.15
N ASP A 700 -24.10 24.27 -24.00
CA ASP A 700 -25.22 23.95 -24.92
C ASP A 700 -25.19 24.70 -26.28
N PHE A 701 -26.02 24.47 -27.33
CA PHE A 701 -27.33 23.79 -27.55
C PHE A 701 -27.28 23.01 -28.91
N ASP A 702 -28.30 22.43 -29.58
CA ASP A 702 -29.79 22.35 -29.53
C ASP A 702 -30.19 21.04 -30.31
N ASP A 703 -31.43 20.57 -30.58
CA ASP A 703 -32.78 21.12 -30.44
C ASP A 703 -33.90 20.03 -30.31
N LYS A 704 -35.05 20.44 -29.75
CA LYS A 704 -36.46 20.01 -29.90
C LYS A 704 -36.84 18.52 -30.14
N ASN A 705 -37.53 18.03 -29.10
CA ASN A 705 -38.85 17.35 -29.11
C ASN A 705 -38.96 15.82 -29.30
N GLY A 706 -39.72 15.19 -28.38
CA GLY A 706 -40.03 13.74 -28.31
C GLY A 706 -41.38 13.33 -28.94
N PRO A 707 -42.15 12.35 -28.38
CA PRO A 707 -42.25 11.99 -26.96
C PRO A 707 -41.91 10.52 -26.60
N VAL A 708 -41.97 10.20 -25.30
CA VAL A 708 -41.48 8.96 -24.66
C VAL A 708 -42.56 7.88 -24.47
N LYS A 709 -42.19 6.58 -24.58
CA LYS A 709 -42.80 5.52 -23.73
C LYS A 709 -41.94 4.26 -23.49
N LYS A 710 -41.63 4.05 -22.20
CA LYS A 710 -41.26 2.82 -21.46
C LYS A 710 -42.11 1.59 -21.82
N GLU A 711 -41.78 0.32 -21.49
CA GLU A 711 -40.58 -0.40 -20.97
C GLU A 711 -40.89 -1.91 -20.99
N ARG A 712 -39.88 -2.79 -20.95
CA ARG A 712 -39.91 -3.96 -20.05
C ARG A 712 -38.53 -4.57 -19.83
N SER A 713 -38.20 -4.86 -18.56
CA SER A 713 -36.82 -5.10 -18.12
C SER A 713 -36.69 -6.36 -17.26
N SER A 714 -35.65 -7.16 -17.49
CA SER A 714 -34.98 -8.00 -16.49
C SER A 714 -33.67 -8.54 -17.09
N SER A 715 -32.51 -8.54 -16.42
CA SER A 715 -32.15 -7.95 -15.12
C SER A 715 -30.60 -7.81 -15.01
N SER A 716 -30.11 -7.24 -13.90
CA SER A 716 -28.69 -7.25 -13.44
C SER A 716 -27.72 -6.20 -14.05
N SER A 717 -27.59 -5.03 -13.39
CA SER A 717 -26.39 -4.15 -13.40
C SER A 717 -26.46 -3.07 -12.30
N SER A 718 -25.34 -2.39 -12.06
CA SER A 718 -24.99 -1.51 -10.92
C SER A 718 -25.57 -0.08 -10.94
N SER A 719 -25.20 0.73 -9.91
CA SER A 719 -25.21 2.22 -9.87
C SER A 719 -26.59 2.90 -9.73
N SER A 720 -26.72 4.18 -9.31
CA SER A 720 -25.75 5.22 -8.89
C SER A 720 -26.43 6.35 -8.07
N VAL A 721 -25.62 7.07 -7.28
CA VAL A 721 -25.62 8.54 -6.97
C VAL A 721 -26.95 9.32 -6.85
N PHE A 722 -27.08 10.10 -5.77
CA PHE A 722 -27.59 11.48 -5.84
C PHE A 722 -26.87 12.39 -4.83
N THR A 723 -26.45 13.57 -5.28
CA THR A 723 -25.86 14.65 -4.48
C THR A 723 -26.87 15.75 -4.19
N PRO A 724 -26.57 16.65 -3.24
CA PRO A 724 -26.83 18.07 -3.47
C PRO A 724 -25.62 18.94 -3.11
N SER A 725 -25.31 19.91 -3.98
CA SER A 725 -24.26 20.92 -3.76
C SER A 725 -24.88 22.29 -3.47
N PHE A 726 -24.38 23.00 -2.46
CA PHE A 726 -24.53 24.45 -2.35
C PHE A 726 -23.22 25.08 -1.85
N SER A 727 -22.69 26.01 -2.64
CA SER A 727 -21.43 26.70 -2.36
C SER A 727 -21.66 28.00 -1.61
N PHE A 728 -20.81 28.31 -0.63
CA PHE A 728 -20.69 29.67 -0.09
C PHE A 728 -19.44 30.34 -0.65
N SER A 729 -19.64 31.40 -1.43
CA SER A 729 -18.56 32.28 -1.88
C SER A 729 -18.19 33.27 -0.77
N SER A 730 -16.89 33.56 -0.64
CA SER A 730 -16.40 34.73 0.09
C SER A 730 -15.12 35.22 -0.60
N ARG A 731 -15.10 36.50 -0.98
CA ARG A 731 -13.90 37.18 -1.53
C ARG A 731 -13.51 38.35 -0.60
N PRO A 732 -12.21 38.69 -0.55
CA PRO A 732 -11.69 39.68 0.39
C PRO A 732 -11.99 41.12 -0.05
N PHE A 733 -11.95 42.04 0.90
CA PHE A 733 -11.88 43.48 0.65
C PHE A 733 -10.45 44.00 0.80
N SER A 734 -10.04 44.90 -0.10
CA SER A 734 -8.97 45.87 0.18
C SER A 734 -9.14 47.13 -0.67
N PHE A 735 -9.42 48.22 0.03
CA PHE A 735 -9.00 49.60 -0.22
C PHE A 735 -8.97 50.15 -1.67
N SER A 736 -9.96 50.99 -1.99
CA SER A 736 -9.74 52.20 -2.80
C SER A 736 -10.67 53.33 -2.35
N GLN A 737 -10.25 54.58 -2.59
CA GLN A 737 -11.02 55.81 -2.35
C GLN A 737 -12.00 56.03 -3.52
N SER A 738 -12.97 56.95 -3.53
CA SER A 738 -13.31 58.12 -2.69
C SER A 738 -14.81 58.45 -2.82
N SER A 739 -15.33 59.39 -2.00
CA SER A 739 -16.43 60.36 -2.32
C SER A 739 -17.77 59.84 -2.95
N THR A 740 -18.98 60.17 -2.47
CA THR A 740 -19.45 61.30 -1.63
C THR A 740 -20.89 61.04 -1.11
N SER A 741 -21.37 61.88 -0.17
CA SER A 741 -22.78 62.30 0.13
C SER A 741 -23.99 61.59 -0.55
N SER A 742 -25.16 61.40 0.08
CA SER A 742 -25.65 61.68 1.46
C SER A 742 -27.15 61.33 1.57
N THR A 743 -27.68 61.07 2.79
CA THR A 743 -29.12 61.20 3.20
C THR A 743 -30.16 60.30 2.46
N THR A 744 -31.33 59.89 2.99
CA THR A 744 -32.09 60.19 4.22
C THR A 744 -32.98 58.98 4.62
N SER A 745 -33.70 59.03 5.75
CA SER A 745 -34.65 57.99 6.25
C SER A 745 -35.86 58.67 6.96
N PRO A 746 -36.86 57.95 7.55
CA PRO A 746 -37.39 56.59 7.26
C PRO A 746 -38.70 56.64 6.39
N PRO A 747 -40.01 56.73 6.84
CA PRO A 747 -40.68 56.59 8.15
C PRO A 747 -42.01 55.75 8.21
N VAL A 748 -42.10 54.78 9.14
CA VAL A 748 -43.34 54.15 9.74
C VAL A 748 -44.36 53.44 8.78
N ILE A 749 -45.30 52.55 9.17
CA ILE A 749 -46.31 52.47 10.27
C ILE A 749 -46.66 50.99 10.68
N LEU A 750 -46.89 50.72 11.98
CA LEU A 750 -47.64 49.61 12.68
C LEU A 750 -47.45 48.13 12.25
N SER A 751 -46.92 47.21 13.09
CA SER A 751 -47.49 46.51 14.29
C SER A 751 -48.39 45.27 13.94
N SER A 752 -48.43 44.17 14.72
CA SER A 752 -48.22 44.03 16.18
C SER A 752 -47.84 42.58 16.63
N SER A 753 -47.39 42.47 17.89
CA SER A 753 -47.44 41.30 18.81
C SER A 753 -46.70 39.98 18.48
N GLY A 754 -45.90 39.49 19.46
CA GLY A 754 -45.92 38.05 19.79
C GLY A 754 -44.62 37.22 19.72
N GLY A 755 -43.66 37.45 20.63
CA GLY A 755 -42.68 36.43 21.04
C GLY A 755 -42.74 36.23 22.58
N PRO A 756 -41.85 35.45 23.22
CA PRO A 756 -40.73 34.65 22.67
C PRO A 756 -40.75 33.18 23.13
N GLY A 757 -39.79 32.36 22.67
CA GLY A 757 -39.50 31.04 23.28
C GLY A 757 -38.69 30.11 22.36
N GLY A 758 -37.50 29.72 22.78
CA GLY A 758 -36.70 28.69 22.10
C GLY A 758 -36.98 27.28 22.63
N GLY A 759 -36.77 26.26 21.81
CA GLY A 759 -36.93 24.85 22.19
C GLY A 759 -36.04 23.91 21.38
N LEU A 760 -35.35 22.99 22.05
CA LEU A 760 -34.49 21.99 21.40
C LEU A 760 -35.32 20.81 20.88
N LEU A 761 -34.96 20.30 19.70
CA LEU A 761 -35.20 18.91 19.28
C LEU A 761 -33.92 18.46 18.52
N SER A 762 -33.03 17.65 19.09
CA SER A 762 -33.19 16.21 19.42
C SER A 762 -33.25 15.32 18.17
N VAL A 763 -32.08 14.83 17.74
CA VAL A 763 -31.94 13.83 16.66
C VAL A 763 -31.59 12.46 17.28
N GLY A 764 -32.51 11.92 18.07
CA GLY A 764 -32.32 10.63 18.75
C GLY A 764 -33.34 9.58 18.32
N ARG A 765 -33.05 8.79 17.27
CA ARG A 765 -33.73 7.50 16.99
C ARG A 765 -33.08 6.69 15.86
N ARG A 766 -32.27 5.68 16.22
CA ARG A 766 -32.06 4.47 15.40
C ARG A 766 -31.61 3.25 16.22
N LEU A 767 -32.38 2.91 17.26
CA LEU A 767 -32.21 1.66 18.02
C LEU A 767 -33.57 0.99 18.29
N ALA A 768 -34.08 0.30 17.28
CA ALA A 768 -35.24 -0.61 17.33
C ALA A 768 -35.19 -1.51 16.07
N MET A 769 -35.90 -2.65 16.08
CA MET A 769 -35.88 -3.72 15.05
C MET A 769 -34.68 -4.70 15.12
N ALA A 770 -34.49 -5.33 16.28
CA ALA A 770 -33.59 -6.49 16.43
C ALA A 770 -34.15 -7.63 17.32
N MET A 771 -35.45 -7.60 17.65
CA MET A 771 -36.19 -8.71 18.26
C MET A 771 -37.61 -8.71 17.71
N ASP A 772 -38.01 -9.79 17.03
CA ASP A 772 -39.06 -10.71 17.51
C ASP A 772 -39.25 -11.88 16.53
N LEU A 773 -39.49 -13.07 17.08
CA LEU A 773 -39.80 -14.29 16.34
C LEU A 773 -41.12 -14.88 16.85
N HIS A 774 -41.88 -15.48 15.92
CA HIS A 774 -43.16 -16.18 16.13
C HIS A 774 -44.39 -15.29 16.40
N SER A 775 -45.24 -15.12 15.37
CA SER A 775 -46.63 -15.60 15.42
C SER A 775 -47.31 -15.54 14.05
N ARG A 776 -48.24 -16.48 13.82
CA ARG A 776 -49.16 -16.52 12.67
C ARG A 776 -50.58 -16.60 13.22
N PRO A 777 -51.55 -15.93 12.61
CA PRO A 777 -52.66 -16.67 11.99
C PRO A 777 -53.02 -16.15 10.59
N ALA A 778 -54.13 -16.63 10.02
CA ALA A 778 -54.48 -16.49 8.60
C ALA A 778 -55.61 -15.49 8.32
N GLY A 779 -55.68 -15.00 7.07
CA GLY A 779 -56.76 -14.17 6.53
C GLY A 779 -56.75 -14.18 5.00
N SER A 780 -57.93 -14.21 4.36
CA SER A 780 -58.14 -14.48 2.93
C SER A 780 -57.94 -13.28 2.00
N ASN A 781 -57.31 -13.49 0.83
CA ASN A 781 -57.32 -12.56 -0.31
C ASN A 781 -58.49 -12.83 -1.28
N PRO A 782 -59.18 -11.80 -1.79
CA PRO A 782 -59.89 -11.83 -3.07
C PRO A 782 -59.00 -11.32 -4.23
N SER A 783 -59.23 -11.80 -5.46
CA SER A 783 -58.47 -11.40 -6.66
C SER A 783 -59.26 -10.46 -7.59
N PRO A 784 -58.61 -9.50 -8.30
CA PRO A 784 -59.24 -8.69 -9.34
C PRO A 784 -59.39 -9.43 -10.70
N PRO A 785 -60.27 -8.97 -11.60
CA PRO A 785 -60.69 -9.69 -12.82
C PRO A 785 -59.79 -9.51 -14.06
N PRO A 786 -59.94 -10.36 -15.10
CA PRO A 786 -59.14 -10.32 -16.33
C PRO A 786 -59.67 -9.35 -17.43
N PRO A 787 -58.84 -8.94 -18.40
CA PRO A 787 -59.20 -8.06 -19.52
C PRO A 787 -59.78 -8.81 -20.76
N PRO A 788 -60.50 -8.11 -21.67
CA PRO A 788 -61.16 -8.67 -22.86
C PRO A 788 -60.26 -8.76 -24.14
N PRO A 789 -60.72 -9.41 -25.24
CA PRO A 789 -59.83 -9.85 -26.34
C PRO A 789 -59.92 -9.11 -27.71
N SER A 790 -58.76 -9.04 -28.37
CA SER A 790 -58.48 -9.26 -29.82
C SER A 790 -59.00 -8.35 -30.97
N SER A 791 -58.02 -7.85 -31.76
CA SER A 791 -58.03 -7.62 -33.24
C SER A 791 -58.84 -6.45 -33.83
N PRO A 792 -58.58 -6.01 -35.09
CA PRO A 792 -57.47 -6.30 -36.04
C PRO A 792 -56.62 -5.06 -36.42
N ALA A 793 -55.64 -5.20 -37.33
CA ALA A 793 -54.75 -4.11 -37.79
C ALA A 793 -55.01 -3.67 -39.26
N PRO A 794 -54.97 -2.36 -39.60
CA PRO A 794 -55.06 -1.84 -40.99
C PRO A 794 -53.72 -1.89 -41.78
N PRO A 795 -53.73 -1.62 -43.11
CA PRO A 795 -52.63 -1.95 -44.03
C PRO A 795 -51.57 -0.85 -44.26
N LEU A 796 -50.45 -1.25 -44.88
CA LEU A 796 -49.34 -0.37 -45.30
C LEU A 796 -49.49 0.15 -46.76
N PRO A 797 -49.11 1.41 -47.05
CA PRO A 797 -49.01 1.97 -48.41
C PRO A 797 -47.75 1.49 -49.18
N PRO A 798 -47.63 1.75 -50.51
CA PRO A 798 -46.98 0.81 -51.43
C PRO A 798 -45.47 0.98 -51.68
N ARG A 799 -44.92 -0.08 -52.28
CA ARG A 799 -43.50 -0.32 -52.55
C ARG A 799 -43.13 0.06 -54.00
N VAL A 800 -42.23 1.02 -54.19
CA VAL A 800 -41.65 1.36 -55.51
C VAL A 800 -40.55 0.35 -55.88
N LYS A 801 -40.39 0.05 -57.18
CA LYS A 801 -39.41 -0.94 -57.70
C LYS A 801 -38.07 -0.29 -58.06
N ALA A 802 -37.00 -1.09 -58.01
CA ALA A 802 -35.64 -0.71 -58.40
C ALA A 802 -35.37 -0.91 -59.91
N PRO A 803 -34.21 -0.45 -60.39
CA PRO A 803 -33.44 -1.13 -61.43
C PRO A 803 -32.26 -1.91 -60.83
N THR A 804 -32.06 -3.15 -61.28
CA THR A 804 -30.89 -3.98 -60.97
C THR A 804 -29.89 -4.00 -62.13
N VAL A 805 -28.59 -3.90 -61.84
CA VAL A 805 -27.50 -4.17 -62.80
C VAL A 805 -26.51 -5.13 -62.12
N PRO A 806 -26.06 -6.22 -62.79
CA PRO A 806 -25.23 -7.27 -62.17
C PRO A 806 -23.72 -6.91 -62.12
N PRO A 807 -22.93 -7.60 -61.27
CA PRO A 807 -21.47 -7.45 -61.23
C PRO A 807 -20.78 -8.15 -62.43
N PRO A 808 -19.63 -7.65 -62.90
CA PRO A 808 -18.83 -8.29 -63.95
C PRO A 808 -18.00 -9.49 -63.45
N PRO A 809 -17.64 -10.45 -64.33
CA PRO A 809 -16.84 -11.65 -64.03
C PRO A 809 -15.32 -11.38 -63.92
N PRO A 810 -14.51 -12.34 -63.41
CA PRO A 810 -13.07 -12.16 -63.20
C PRO A 810 -12.23 -12.24 -64.49
N PRO A 811 -11.01 -11.66 -64.50
CA PRO A 811 -10.09 -11.74 -65.65
C PRO A 811 -9.47 -13.15 -65.80
N PRO A 812 -9.36 -13.69 -67.02
CA PRO A 812 -8.55 -14.86 -67.34
C PRO A 812 -7.07 -14.48 -67.54
N GLY A 813 -6.20 -15.48 -67.73
CA GLY A 813 -4.82 -15.28 -68.17
C GLY A 813 -4.46 -16.19 -69.35
N GLY A 814 -3.53 -15.73 -70.20
CA GLY A 814 -3.01 -16.46 -71.36
C GLY A 814 -2.79 -15.53 -72.57
N ASP A 815 -1.57 -15.57 -73.12
CA ASP A 815 -1.09 -15.29 -74.50
C ASP A 815 -1.90 -14.34 -75.43
N GLY A 816 -1.30 -13.35 -76.13
CA GLY A 816 0.10 -12.91 -76.25
C GLY A 816 0.33 -12.12 -77.56
N VAL A 817 1.62 -11.89 -77.93
CA VAL A 817 2.12 -11.64 -79.31
C VAL A 817 2.06 -10.20 -79.93
N ARG A 818 3.25 -9.56 -80.00
CA ARG A 818 3.79 -8.63 -81.06
C ARG A 818 3.23 -7.18 -81.19
N GLU A 819 3.96 -6.18 -81.72
CA GLU A 819 5.33 -6.04 -82.31
C GLU A 819 5.74 -4.53 -82.27
N ASP A 820 6.98 -4.07 -82.02
CA ASP A 820 8.09 -4.66 -81.22
C ASP A 820 8.51 -3.75 -80.03
N GLU A 821 9.51 -2.85 -79.94
CA GLU A 821 10.66 -2.27 -80.70
C GLU A 821 11.51 -1.50 -79.62
N GLU A 822 12.84 -1.30 -79.56
CA GLU A 822 14.06 -1.62 -80.34
C GLU A 822 15.31 -1.68 -79.37
N GLU A 823 16.56 -1.57 -79.87
CA GLU A 823 17.90 -1.39 -79.23
C GLU A 823 18.50 -2.40 -78.18
N GLU A 824 19.48 -3.19 -78.68
CA GLU A 824 20.76 -3.71 -78.08
C GLU A 824 20.82 -4.66 -76.84
N GLY A 825 21.62 -5.77 -76.93
CA GLY A 825 22.26 -6.35 -75.74
C GLY A 825 22.84 -7.80 -75.64
N GLU A 826 22.40 -8.83 -76.39
CA GLU A 826 22.85 -10.26 -76.21
C GLU A 826 23.89 -10.75 -77.26
N VAL A 827 24.61 -11.89 -77.13
CA VAL A 827 24.52 -13.12 -76.29
C VAL A 827 25.91 -13.47 -75.68
N PHE A 828 26.16 -14.49 -74.84
CA PHE A 828 26.33 -15.94 -75.11
C PHE A 828 26.75 -16.64 -73.77
N LEU A 829 26.48 -17.91 -73.40
CA LEU A 829 25.42 -18.94 -73.61
C LEU A 829 25.79 -20.13 -72.63
N THR A 830 25.41 -21.44 -72.65
CA THR A 830 24.76 -22.35 -73.62
C THR A 830 24.19 -23.63 -72.92
N THR A 831 23.09 -24.19 -73.45
CA THR A 831 22.68 -25.64 -73.47
C THR A 831 22.42 -26.52 -72.22
N THR A 832 21.17 -27.06 -72.19
CA THR A 832 20.75 -28.47 -71.94
C THR A 832 20.73 -29.13 -70.55
N GLY A 833 19.69 -29.97 -70.34
CA GLY A 833 19.80 -31.22 -69.58
C GLY A 833 18.73 -31.45 -68.50
N SER A 834 17.92 -32.51 -68.61
CA SER A 834 16.96 -32.91 -67.55
C SER A 834 17.45 -34.12 -66.75
N ARG A 835 17.27 -34.12 -65.41
CA ARG A 835 16.72 -35.26 -64.63
C ARG A 835 16.54 -34.96 -63.13
N LYS A 836 15.96 -35.95 -62.43
CA LYS A 836 15.38 -35.90 -61.07
C LYS A 836 16.42 -36.06 -59.95
N THR A 837 16.13 -35.45 -58.79
CA THR A 837 16.46 -35.87 -57.39
C THR A 837 17.92 -36.11 -56.99
N PRO A 838 18.32 -35.57 -55.83
CA PRO A 838 18.70 -36.46 -54.72
C PRO A 838 18.28 -36.00 -53.31
N PRO A 839 18.09 -36.94 -52.36
CA PRO A 839 18.23 -36.75 -50.90
C PRO A 839 19.45 -37.56 -50.37
N PRO A 840 19.59 -37.87 -49.06
CA PRO A 840 19.47 -37.08 -47.82
C PRO A 840 20.88 -36.88 -47.14
N ILE A 841 21.14 -36.47 -45.88
CA ILE A 841 20.97 -37.18 -44.57
C ILE A 841 21.60 -36.32 -43.40
N THR A 842 20.95 -36.28 -42.20
CA THR A 842 21.47 -35.92 -40.83
C THR A 842 21.98 -34.49 -40.50
N VAL A 843 21.94 -33.94 -39.26
CA VAL A 843 21.22 -34.25 -37.98
C VAL A 843 21.16 -33.01 -37.04
N ARG A 844 19.99 -32.77 -36.41
CA ARG A 844 19.63 -32.13 -35.07
C ARG A 844 20.43 -30.91 -34.52
N HIS A 845 19.99 -30.11 -33.52
CA HIS A 845 18.84 -30.12 -32.58
C HIS A 845 18.11 -28.76 -32.63
N LYS A 846 16.78 -28.67 -32.63
CA LYS A 846 15.82 -28.84 -31.51
C LYS A 846 16.02 -27.90 -30.31
N ARG A 847 15.11 -26.91 -30.17
CA ARG A 847 14.58 -26.42 -28.88
C ARG A 847 13.05 -26.39 -28.95
N THR A 848 12.40 -26.91 -27.91
CA THR A 848 10.94 -26.97 -27.73
C THR A 848 10.68 -27.28 -26.25
N CYS A 849 9.46 -27.01 -25.78
CA CYS A 849 8.97 -27.19 -24.40
C CYS A 849 9.57 -26.22 -23.35
N SER A 850 8.85 -25.47 -22.51
CA SER A 850 7.44 -25.41 -22.03
C SER A 850 7.12 -26.10 -20.71
N GLU A 851 6.20 -25.45 -19.98
CA GLU A 851 5.31 -25.96 -18.92
C GLU A 851 5.83 -26.21 -17.48
N SER A 852 5.33 -25.34 -16.58
CA SER A 852 4.39 -25.69 -15.50
C SER A 852 4.85 -26.33 -14.16
N ASN A 853 4.06 -25.97 -13.13
CA ASN A 853 3.77 -26.66 -11.85
C ASN A 853 4.74 -26.60 -10.65
N LYS A 854 4.28 -25.85 -9.63
CA LYS A 854 3.83 -26.32 -8.30
C LYS A 854 4.73 -27.24 -7.43
N HIS A 855 5.00 -26.71 -6.22
CA HIS A 855 5.06 -27.38 -4.91
C HIS A 855 6.22 -28.34 -4.55
N ASP A 856 7.16 -27.77 -3.79
CA ASP A 856 7.47 -28.10 -2.37
C ASP A 856 8.66 -29.00 -1.95
N TYR A 857 9.23 -28.58 -0.81
CA TYR A 857 10.26 -29.19 0.08
C TYR A 857 11.56 -29.77 -0.51
N GLY A 858 12.74 -29.39 0.04
CA GLY A 858 14.00 -30.07 -0.33
C GLY A 858 15.37 -29.51 0.09
N LEU A 859 15.49 -28.87 1.26
CA LEU A 859 16.73 -28.50 1.99
C LEU A 859 18.14 -28.88 1.45
N SER A 860 18.99 -27.84 1.34
CA SER A 860 20.33 -27.73 1.99
C SER A 860 21.67 -28.02 1.26
N THR A 861 22.62 -27.09 1.49
CA THR A 861 24.10 -27.22 1.61
C THR A 861 25.01 -27.52 0.39
N SER A 862 26.05 -26.67 0.27
CA SER A 862 27.28 -26.87 -0.54
C SER A 862 28.39 -27.54 0.30
N PRO A 863 29.42 -28.17 -0.31
CA PRO A 863 30.77 -27.58 -0.17
C PRO A 863 31.79 -27.78 -1.34
N ARG A 864 32.39 -26.66 -1.80
CA ARG A 864 33.85 -26.33 -1.89
C ARG A 864 34.93 -27.28 -2.53
N ILE A 865 35.73 -26.67 -3.45
CA ILE A 865 37.21 -26.84 -3.71
C ILE A 865 37.64 -28.13 -4.51
N TYR A 866 38.55 -28.18 -5.52
CA TYR A 866 40.01 -27.82 -5.59
C TYR A 866 40.60 -27.71 -7.05
N SER A 867 41.69 -26.92 -7.22
CA SER A 867 42.81 -26.99 -8.22
C SER A 867 42.66 -26.64 -9.73
N GLY A 868 43.74 -26.06 -10.30
CA GLY A 868 44.02 -25.81 -11.74
C GLY A 868 45.07 -26.80 -12.33
N PRO A 869 46.04 -26.42 -13.20
CA PRO A 869 46.70 -25.10 -13.33
C PRO A 869 47.06 -24.66 -14.80
N ASP A 870 48.10 -23.80 -14.91
CA ASP A 870 49.03 -23.50 -16.02
C ASP A 870 49.01 -22.13 -16.77
N SER A 871 50.14 -21.79 -17.43
CA SER A 871 50.71 -20.41 -17.36
C SER A 871 51.56 -19.90 -18.57
N SER A 872 51.87 -18.58 -18.61
CA SER A 872 53.00 -18.00 -19.39
C SER A 872 53.37 -16.52 -19.06
N PHE A 873 54.66 -16.32 -18.69
CA PHE A 873 55.62 -15.17 -18.82
C PHE A 873 55.20 -13.73 -19.24
N LYS A 874 55.91 -12.63 -18.89
CA LYS A 874 57.35 -12.42 -18.50
C LYS A 874 57.57 -11.21 -17.53
N ARG A 875 58.83 -10.82 -17.24
CA ARG A 875 59.34 -10.04 -16.05
C ARG A 875 60.28 -8.85 -16.45
N PRO A 876 61.05 -8.12 -15.57
CA PRO A 876 61.55 -8.29 -14.17
C PRO A 876 60.93 -7.29 -13.14
N SER A 877 61.41 -6.87 -11.95
CA SER A 877 62.56 -7.09 -10.98
C SER A 877 62.10 -6.57 -9.57
N SER A 878 62.65 -6.78 -8.35
CA SER A 878 63.97 -7.16 -7.76
C SER A 878 64.97 -5.99 -7.55
N PRO A 879 65.80 -5.90 -6.45
CA PRO A 879 66.12 -6.86 -5.35
C PRO A 879 65.38 -6.55 -4.00
N LEU A 880 65.23 -7.41 -2.96
CA LEU A 880 66.04 -8.46 -2.27
C LEU A 880 67.03 -7.89 -1.20
N SER A 881 67.23 -8.42 0.03
CA SER A 881 66.76 -9.64 0.78
C SER A 881 66.42 -9.27 2.28
N LEU A 882 66.50 -10.04 3.40
CA LEU A 882 66.88 -11.43 3.79
C LEU A 882 66.20 -11.85 5.15
N LEU A 883 66.82 -12.73 5.96
CA LEU A 883 66.43 -13.40 7.24
C LEU A 883 67.72 -13.83 8.01
N PRO A 884 67.76 -14.49 9.20
CA PRO A 884 66.78 -14.72 10.31
C PRO A 884 67.38 -14.49 11.76
N GLU A 885 66.76 -15.09 12.80
CA GLU A 885 67.32 -15.60 14.09
C GLU A 885 67.09 -14.88 15.46
N ARG A 886 67.24 -15.71 16.52
CA ARG A 886 67.19 -15.57 18.01
C ARG A 886 68.21 -16.63 18.55
N PRO A 887 68.80 -16.60 19.78
CA PRO A 887 68.21 -16.07 21.04
C PRO A 887 69.18 -15.49 22.15
N ASP A 888 68.58 -15.10 23.28
CA ASP A 888 69.03 -15.26 24.71
C ASP A 888 70.02 -14.30 25.46
N ARG A 889 69.77 -14.18 26.79
CA ARG A 889 70.61 -13.80 27.97
C ARG A 889 71.15 -12.37 28.29
N GLY A 890 71.00 -12.00 29.59
CA GLY A 890 71.77 -10.99 30.37
C GLY A 890 70.88 -10.02 31.21
N PHE A 891 70.75 -10.05 32.56
CA PHE A 891 71.67 -9.77 33.70
C PHE A 891 72.26 -8.32 33.73
N ARG A 892 72.29 -7.52 34.83
CA ARG A 892 71.74 -7.60 36.22
C ARG A 892 71.97 -6.28 37.04
N ARG A 893 71.08 -5.90 37.99
CA ARG A 893 71.29 -5.01 39.20
C ARG A 893 71.71 -3.52 38.98
N THR A 894 71.70 -2.56 39.93
CA THR A 894 71.44 -2.42 41.41
C THR A 894 71.03 -0.94 41.72
N GLU A 895 70.04 -0.62 42.58
CA GLU A 895 70.11 -0.06 43.99
C GLU A 895 70.63 1.43 44.10
N SER A 896 70.35 2.31 45.09
CA SER A 896 69.92 2.19 46.52
C SER A 896 69.35 3.52 47.16
N GLU A 897 68.37 3.41 48.10
CA GLU A 897 68.19 4.16 49.39
C GLU A 897 68.06 5.74 49.47
N ASN A 898 67.63 6.48 50.54
CA ASN A 898 66.97 6.33 51.89
C ASN A 898 66.49 7.76 52.40
N SER A 899 65.81 8.10 53.53
CA SER A 899 64.88 7.47 54.53
C SER A 899 64.22 8.53 55.48
N SER A 900 63.23 8.14 56.32
CA SER A 900 62.75 8.76 57.62
C SER A 900 62.00 10.13 57.60
N SER A 901 61.01 10.51 58.46
CA SER A 901 60.25 9.95 59.63
C SER A 901 58.94 10.80 59.88
N HIS A 902 58.12 10.87 60.97
CA HIS A 902 58.05 10.33 62.37
C HIS A 902 56.63 10.51 63.04
N PHE A 903 56.29 9.67 64.04
CA PHE A 903 55.42 9.85 65.27
C PHE A 903 53.85 10.04 65.33
N LEU A 904 53.24 9.17 66.18
CA LEU A 904 52.09 9.30 67.12
C LEU A 904 50.59 9.01 66.76
N HIS A 905 49.84 8.62 67.82
CA HIS A 905 48.45 8.10 67.99
C HIS A 905 47.53 9.17 68.69
N PRO A 906 46.23 8.95 69.12
CA PRO A 906 45.37 7.74 69.17
C PRO A 906 43.87 7.92 68.70
N ALA A 907 43.05 6.89 68.94
CA ALA A 907 41.60 6.73 68.61
C ALA A 907 40.60 7.49 69.51
N SER A 908 39.28 7.43 69.20
CA SER A 908 38.26 6.85 70.14
C SER A 908 36.78 6.84 69.68
N LYS A 909 36.01 5.88 70.23
CA LYS A 909 34.58 5.92 70.66
C LYS A 909 33.41 6.17 69.68
N ALA A 910 32.58 5.13 69.54
CA ALA A 910 31.13 5.21 69.82
C ALA A 910 30.91 5.20 71.38
N PRO A 911 29.72 5.46 72.00
CA PRO A 911 28.48 4.69 71.72
C PRO A 911 27.09 5.33 72.07
N GLN A 912 26.03 4.56 71.75
CA GLN A 912 24.83 4.26 72.57
C GLN A 912 23.70 5.28 72.89
N ASN A 913 22.51 4.66 72.95
CA ASN A 913 21.28 4.99 73.68
C ASN A 913 20.36 6.12 73.13
N GLY A 914 19.03 6.00 73.20
CA GLY A 914 18.24 4.95 73.88
C GLY A 914 16.84 4.67 73.30
N SER A 915 16.43 3.41 73.44
CA SER A 915 15.06 2.87 73.36
C SER A 915 14.33 3.13 74.73
N PRO A 916 13.22 2.46 75.18
CA PRO A 916 12.41 1.38 74.57
C PRO A 916 10.87 1.37 74.86
N ILE A 917 10.19 0.33 74.32
CA ILE A 917 9.15 -0.51 74.98
C ILE A 917 7.65 -0.09 75.07
N ASN A 918 6.84 -0.99 74.47
CA ASN A 918 5.52 -1.58 74.83
C ASN A 918 4.43 -0.80 75.59
N GLN A 919 3.20 -0.90 75.06
CA GLN A 919 2.15 -1.91 75.43
C GLN A 919 1.06 -1.88 74.31
N ARG A 920 0.17 -2.84 74.06
CA ARG A 920 -0.54 -3.89 74.84
C ARG A 920 -1.06 -4.94 73.80
N SER A 921 -0.86 -6.25 73.86
CA SER A 921 -1.27 -7.31 74.82
C SER A 921 -2.76 -7.70 74.78
N GLN A 922 -3.03 -9.01 74.60
CA GLN A 922 -4.30 -9.76 74.82
C GLN A 922 -5.45 -9.50 73.80
N SER A 923 -6.31 -10.45 73.41
CA SER A 923 -6.44 -11.93 73.61
C SER A 923 -7.66 -12.45 72.78
N PHE A 924 -8.02 -13.74 72.58
CA PHE A 924 -7.60 -15.10 73.03
C PHE A 924 -8.10 -16.16 71.99
N GLU A 925 -7.32 -17.24 71.77
CA GLU A 925 -7.67 -18.70 71.62
C GLU A 925 -8.89 -19.21 70.78
N SER A 926 -8.96 -20.48 70.32
CA SER A 926 -8.22 -21.73 70.68
C SER A 926 -7.98 -22.68 69.46
N ASP A 927 -6.88 -23.45 69.55
CA ASP A 927 -6.50 -24.78 69.02
C ASP A 927 -7.30 -25.54 67.91
N GLY A 928 -6.71 -26.48 67.15
CA GLY A 928 -5.29 -26.91 67.08
C GLY A 928 -5.08 -28.37 66.57
N ARG A 929 -3.85 -28.68 66.13
CA ARG A 929 -3.29 -29.97 65.63
C ARG A 929 -3.58 -30.40 64.16
N GLY A 930 -2.52 -30.87 63.49
CA GLY A 930 -2.56 -31.66 62.23
C GLY A 930 -2.50 -33.18 62.48
N PRO A 931 -1.93 -34.04 61.60
CA PRO A 931 -0.91 -33.75 60.57
C PRO A 931 -1.30 -34.13 59.12
N ALA A 932 -0.39 -33.90 58.16
CA ALA A 932 -0.50 -34.34 56.77
C ALA A 932 0.53 -35.44 56.40
N PRO A 933 0.18 -36.43 55.55
CA PRO A 933 1.12 -37.41 54.99
C PRO A 933 1.70 -36.98 53.62
N GLN A 934 2.84 -37.56 53.25
CA GLN A 934 3.59 -37.27 52.01
C GLN A 934 3.09 -38.07 50.78
N PRO A 935 3.30 -37.55 49.55
CA PRO A 935 3.35 -38.36 48.33
C PRO A 935 4.80 -38.67 47.87
N LEU A 936 5.00 -39.85 47.27
CA LEU A 936 6.29 -40.34 46.72
C LEU A 936 6.37 -40.15 45.17
N PRO A 937 7.54 -40.34 44.50
CA PRO A 937 8.02 -39.32 43.56
C PRO A 937 8.04 -39.66 42.05
N ARG A 938 8.16 -38.57 41.27
CA ARG A 938 8.88 -38.36 40.00
C ARG A 938 8.92 -39.47 38.92
N ARG A 939 8.52 -39.09 37.71
CA ARG A 939 9.22 -39.43 36.44
C ARG A 939 9.96 -38.18 35.94
N SER A 940 11.04 -38.33 35.17
CA SER A 940 12.04 -37.26 34.97
C SER A 940 12.68 -37.23 33.58
N LEU A 941 13.03 -36.02 33.12
CA LEU A 941 14.12 -35.58 32.21
C LEU A 941 13.68 -34.30 31.45
N PRO A 942 14.60 -33.47 30.89
CA PRO A 942 16.06 -33.58 30.90
C PRO A 942 16.74 -32.78 32.03
N ARG A 943 18.06 -32.95 32.18
CA ARG A 943 18.94 -32.25 33.13
C ARG A 943 20.09 -31.63 32.33
N GLY A 944 20.32 -30.32 32.42
CA GLY A 944 21.22 -29.66 31.45
C GLY A 944 21.72 -28.23 31.74
N ALA A 945 21.57 -27.72 32.96
CA ALA A 945 22.26 -26.50 33.40
C ALA A 945 22.71 -26.70 34.85
N ALA A 946 23.94 -26.27 35.17
CA ALA A 946 24.36 -26.07 36.54
C ALA A 946 23.92 -24.67 36.97
N SER A 947 23.23 -24.56 38.11
CA SER A 947 22.90 -23.28 38.72
C SER A 947 24.20 -22.61 39.15
N CYS A 948 24.67 -21.64 38.37
CA CYS A 948 25.96 -21.02 38.60
C CYS A 948 25.83 -19.95 39.70
N ARG A 949 26.56 -20.10 40.79
CA ARG A 949 26.56 -19.15 41.91
C ARG A 949 27.63 -18.09 41.66
N ALA A 950 27.33 -16.85 42.00
CA ALA A 950 28.22 -15.72 41.78
C ALA A 950 28.22 -14.80 43.00
N GLN A 951 29.38 -14.37 43.47
CA GLN A 951 29.49 -13.44 44.58
C GLN A 951 29.57 -12.00 44.07
N ALA A 952 28.81 -11.09 44.68
CA ALA A 952 28.86 -9.67 44.40
C ALA A 952 30.25 -9.08 44.76
N LEU A 953 30.85 -8.37 43.80
CA LEU A 953 32.12 -7.65 43.96
C LEU A 953 31.95 -6.19 44.39
N TYR A 954 30.74 -5.64 44.24
CA TYR A 954 30.38 -4.26 44.58
C TYR A 954 28.89 -4.21 44.95
N ASP A 955 28.48 -3.17 45.69
CA ASP A 955 27.08 -2.83 45.85
C ASP A 955 26.44 -2.46 44.50
N CYS A 956 25.22 -2.94 44.26
CA CYS A 956 24.38 -2.60 43.11
C CYS A 956 23.02 -2.11 43.61
N GLN A 957 22.58 -0.96 43.12
CA GLN A 957 21.24 -0.43 43.33
C GLN A 957 20.50 -0.46 41.99
N ALA A 958 19.26 -0.95 42.02
CA ALA A 958 18.39 -1.00 40.85
C ALA A 958 17.89 0.41 40.50
N ASP A 959 18.24 0.89 39.30
CA ASP A 959 17.66 2.10 38.72
C ASP A 959 16.27 1.78 38.10
N HIS A 960 16.00 0.51 37.77
CA HIS A 960 14.74 0.04 37.16
C HIS A 960 14.07 -1.12 37.94
N HIS A 961 12.75 -1.28 37.79
CA HIS A 961 11.92 -2.19 38.61
C HIS A 961 12.15 -3.69 38.39
N ASP A 962 12.92 -4.02 37.36
CA ASP A 962 13.27 -5.34 36.84
C ASP A 962 14.76 -5.67 37.09
N GLU A 963 15.53 -4.71 37.60
CA GLU A 963 16.90 -4.88 38.08
C GLU A 963 16.91 -5.35 39.55
N LEU A 964 17.97 -6.05 39.95
CA LEU A 964 18.15 -6.61 41.29
C LEU A 964 19.13 -5.74 42.09
N SER A 965 18.68 -5.23 43.25
CA SER A 965 19.57 -4.56 44.21
C SER A 965 20.24 -5.59 45.13
N PHE A 966 21.55 -5.48 45.35
CA PHE A 966 22.33 -6.36 46.22
C PHE A 966 23.60 -5.68 46.72
N SER A 967 24.19 -6.18 47.80
CA SER A 967 25.41 -5.64 48.41
C SER A 967 26.65 -6.47 48.12
N GLU A 968 27.83 -5.83 48.21
CA GLU A 968 29.13 -6.49 48.10
C GLU A 968 29.22 -7.71 49.04
N GLY A 969 29.71 -8.84 48.51
CA GLY A 969 29.86 -10.09 49.23
C GLY A 969 28.63 -11.00 49.27
N GLN A 970 27.42 -10.56 48.91
CA GLN A 970 26.26 -11.44 48.79
C GLN A 970 26.43 -12.48 47.67
N VAL A 971 25.79 -13.64 47.78
CA VAL A 971 25.79 -14.68 46.75
C VAL A 971 24.48 -14.62 45.95
N LEU A 972 24.60 -14.62 44.63
CA LEU A 972 23.52 -14.62 43.67
C LEU A 972 23.50 -15.93 42.90
N VAL A 973 22.31 -16.46 42.63
CA VAL A 973 22.11 -17.64 41.79
C VAL A 973 21.74 -17.19 40.38
N VAL A 974 22.63 -17.40 39.41
CA VAL A 974 22.40 -17.04 38.01
C VAL A 974 21.38 -18.02 37.41
N LEU A 975 20.24 -17.49 36.99
CA LEU A 975 19.18 -18.20 36.26
C LEU A 975 19.40 -18.18 34.75
N GLY A 976 20.01 -17.11 34.22
CA GLY A 976 20.29 -16.96 32.79
C GLY A 976 21.20 -15.77 32.50
N GLN A 977 21.59 -15.64 31.23
CA GLN A 977 22.31 -14.49 30.69
C GLN A 977 21.43 -13.89 29.60
N GLU A 978 21.18 -12.58 29.64
CA GLU A 978 20.34 -11.90 28.64
C GLU A 978 21.20 -11.33 27.52
N ASP A 979 22.31 -10.69 27.87
CA ASP A 979 23.42 -10.40 26.95
C ASP A 979 24.80 -10.69 27.60
N SER A 980 25.88 -10.07 27.11
CA SER A 980 27.23 -10.24 27.69
C SER A 980 27.44 -9.48 28.99
N ASP A 981 26.67 -8.42 29.21
CA ASP A 981 26.89 -7.39 30.21
C ASP A 981 25.82 -7.45 31.31
N TRP A 982 24.66 -8.07 31.05
CA TRP A 982 23.54 -8.29 31.98
C TRP A 982 23.10 -9.75 32.13
N TRP A 983 22.97 -10.21 33.37
CA TRP A 983 22.52 -11.56 33.75
C TRP A 983 21.24 -11.50 34.59
N HIS A 984 20.44 -12.57 34.56
CA HIS A 984 19.23 -12.70 35.37
C HIS A 984 19.43 -13.71 36.51
N GLY A 985 18.91 -13.41 37.70
CA GLY A 985 18.99 -14.30 38.86
C GLY A 985 18.31 -13.76 40.11
N TYR A 986 18.66 -14.32 41.26
CA TYR A 986 18.13 -13.96 42.58
C TYR A 986 19.22 -14.04 43.66
N ILE A 987 19.02 -13.39 44.81
CA ILE A 987 19.92 -13.48 45.97
C ILE A 987 19.69 -14.82 46.67
N GLU A 988 20.75 -15.58 46.98
CA GLU A 988 20.66 -16.94 47.53
C GLU A 988 19.86 -17.01 48.85
N ASP A 989 19.97 -15.99 49.70
CA ASP A 989 19.22 -15.86 50.95
C ASP A 989 17.77 -15.33 50.77
N GLU A 990 17.46 -14.68 49.64
CA GLU A 990 16.16 -14.04 49.36
C GLU A 990 15.63 -14.39 47.95
N PRO A 991 15.19 -15.64 47.71
CA PRO A 991 14.82 -16.13 46.38
C PRO A 991 13.56 -15.50 45.74
N ASP A 992 12.77 -14.76 46.52
CA ASP A 992 11.67 -13.95 45.99
C ASP A 992 12.17 -12.63 45.35
N GLN A 993 13.35 -12.14 45.74
CA GLN A 993 14.02 -11.01 45.09
C GLN A 993 14.83 -11.49 43.88
N LYS A 994 14.23 -11.35 42.71
CA LYS A 994 14.83 -11.71 41.41
C LYS A 994 14.79 -10.53 40.44
N GLY A 995 15.81 -10.43 39.59
CA GLY A 995 15.95 -9.35 38.62
C GLY A 995 17.20 -9.48 37.76
N LEU A 996 17.46 -8.44 36.99
CA LEU A 996 18.66 -8.28 36.16
C LEU A 996 19.80 -7.64 36.95
N PHE A 997 21.03 -8.09 36.73
CA PHE A 997 22.21 -7.49 37.33
C PHE A 997 23.42 -7.50 36.38
N PRO A 998 24.35 -6.54 36.50
CA PRO A 998 25.52 -6.49 35.62
C PRO A 998 26.45 -7.68 35.85
N SER A 999 26.85 -8.36 34.77
CA SER A 999 27.83 -9.47 34.80
C SER A 999 29.19 -9.02 35.35
N SER A 1000 29.51 -7.73 35.22
CA SER A 1000 30.74 -7.10 35.72
C SER A 1000 30.72 -6.77 37.22
N PHE A 1001 29.57 -6.86 37.89
CA PHE A 1001 29.42 -6.63 39.33
C PHE A 1001 29.55 -7.92 40.16
N VAL A 1002 29.71 -9.08 39.53
CA VAL A 1002 29.77 -10.39 40.20
C VAL A 1002 30.98 -11.22 39.75
N GLN A 1003 31.47 -12.09 40.62
CA GLN A 1003 32.46 -13.11 40.30
C GLN A 1003 31.84 -14.51 40.44
N LEU A 1004 31.88 -15.30 39.36
CA LEU A 1004 31.43 -16.69 39.38
C LEU A 1004 32.22 -17.50 40.42
N LEU A 1005 31.50 -18.17 41.32
CA LEU A 1005 32.05 -19.12 42.29
C LEU A 1005 32.26 -20.48 41.59
N SER A 1006 33.36 -21.14 41.91
CA SER A 1006 33.70 -22.46 41.37
C SER A 1006 33.27 -23.56 42.34
N ASP A 1007 32.03 -24.02 42.19
CA ASP A 1007 31.46 -25.21 42.85
C ASP A 1007 31.66 -26.50 42.01
#